data_AF-A0A2A2QT11-F1
#
_entry.id   AF-A0A2A2QT11-F1
#
_cell.length_a   1.000
_cell.length_b   1.000
_cell.length_c   1.000
_cell.angle_alpha   90.00
_cell.angle_beta   90.00
_cell.angle_gamma   90.00
#
_symmetry.space_group_name_H-M   'P 1'
#
loop_
_entity.id
_entity.type
_entity.pdbx_description
1 polymer ?
#
loop_
_entity_poly.entity_id
_entity_poly.type
_entity_poly.pdbx_seq_one_letter_code
_entity_poly.pdbx_strand_id
1 'polypeptide(L)'
;MRIRPYRAADQDAVIALWTSCGLVRPANDPALDIAAKLLAGGKWLLVAEASSGLGATKRIVGTVMAGYDGHRGWINYLAVEPKSRGSGIGRALMAEAESVLKAAGCPKINLQVRTENAAVTGFYEHLGFSVDAVVSMGKRLEIDAAAVRRAESLRSTVIWRRHRWLAPVLVVLVGLILRVAHVDKSYGHPDETITVEVVGHMRSSGDWDTNWAKASKLESSFRYDQYNFSSYMYGTFFFYRAAKWVPGLEAWRSRDQGFWVYRMFSALLATVVVAQAWWLALRIAGARAGLAAGALVAVVPLLVQDAHYIRPEAFVTVLTMAAVLWSLPLAKNGWANLRLLAAAVALGLAIASKVSILALVWLPLVPVIVAGISERKWGFRRLGVSLGLGVLGVCAGFAMGAPGAVANPGAFWRGIEYLTAQYAGLHPPHSRFEGGIVAPVLGGYFWSVLGAGMIAAGLVGTVGLAVRKRWLEVALLAGPVVLFVVYFSTRTVFFERNLSHVVPLFCALTAVGLIEAGHWLARRTGVKSGYLTAGLLALVLYRPAELSSRLVWLEFSGRNAAAVAEVEDAIQAAHPGLKWHVEALLNPGPVEALAEHFSKGGGALLLREIDYHDEWCAQFGPLLTQQFKVKLLATVPSIFSDVPGCTLHAYNSWTSRYFLVEGLKKPRSTD
;
A
#
# COMPACT_ATOMS: atom_id res chain seq x y z
N MET A 1 4.83 37.62 -38.14
CA MET A 1 4.26 37.62 -36.77
C MET A 1 3.22 36.52 -36.68
N ARG A 2 3.17 35.77 -35.57
CA ARG A 2 2.17 34.71 -35.33
C ARG A 2 1.44 34.97 -34.03
N ILE A 3 0.10 35.03 -34.06
CA ILE A 3 -0.73 35.06 -32.84
C ILE A 3 -1.09 33.63 -32.45
N ARG A 4 -0.96 33.30 -31.18
CA ARG A 4 -1.28 31.97 -30.65
C ARG A 4 -1.75 32.06 -29.19
N PRO A 5 -2.45 31.02 -28.69
CA PRO A 5 -2.67 30.88 -27.26
C PRO A 5 -1.35 30.86 -26.48
N TYR A 6 -1.41 31.44 -25.28
CA TYR A 6 -0.36 31.40 -24.27
C TYR A 6 0.01 29.97 -23.87
N ARG A 7 1.28 29.76 -23.53
CA ARG A 7 1.84 28.52 -22.97
C ARG A 7 2.61 28.83 -21.69
N ALA A 8 2.71 27.85 -20.79
CA ALA A 8 3.41 28.03 -19.51
C ALA A 8 4.84 28.56 -19.64
N ALA A 9 5.57 28.16 -20.69
CA ALA A 9 6.92 28.65 -20.96
C ALA A 9 6.98 30.15 -21.33
N ASP A 10 5.86 30.77 -21.69
CA ASP A 10 5.78 32.20 -22.01
C ASP A 10 5.68 33.08 -20.75
N GLN A 11 5.47 32.49 -19.55
CA GLN A 11 5.14 33.24 -18.32
C GLN A 11 6.08 34.41 -18.05
N ASP A 12 7.37 34.16 -17.97
CA ASP A 12 8.35 35.18 -17.60
C ASP A 12 8.43 36.28 -18.66
N ALA A 13 8.35 35.91 -19.94
CA ALA A 13 8.34 36.86 -21.05
C ALA A 13 7.08 37.74 -21.06
N VAL A 14 5.92 37.16 -20.74
CA VAL A 14 4.65 37.89 -20.64
C VAL A 14 4.66 38.85 -19.45
N ILE A 15 5.12 38.40 -18.29
CA ILE A 15 5.23 39.25 -17.09
C ILE A 15 6.22 40.40 -17.37
N ALA A 16 7.37 40.12 -17.99
CA ALA A 16 8.32 41.16 -18.37
C ALA A 16 7.71 42.18 -19.35
N LEU A 17 6.94 41.70 -20.34
CA LEU A 17 6.24 42.56 -21.30
C LEU A 17 5.20 43.44 -20.60
N TRP A 18 4.37 42.90 -19.71
CA TRP A 18 3.38 43.67 -18.95
C TRP A 18 4.02 44.74 -18.07
N THR A 19 5.13 44.41 -17.41
CA THR A 19 5.92 45.36 -16.63
C THR A 19 6.46 46.48 -17.52
N SER A 20 7.06 46.13 -18.67
CA SER A 20 7.59 47.13 -19.63
C SER A 20 6.52 48.04 -20.23
N CYS A 21 5.27 47.57 -20.31
CA CYS A 21 4.12 48.34 -20.77
C CYS A 21 3.42 49.12 -19.65
N GLY A 22 3.88 49.03 -18.40
CA GLY A 22 3.29 49.73 -17.25
C GLY A 22 1.92 49.18 -16.83
N LEU A 23 1.62 47.91 -17.12
CA LEU A 23 0.31 47.31 -16.82
C LEU A 23 0.22 46.67 -15.43
N VAL A 24 1.36 46.37 -14.80
CA VAL A 24 1.42 45.76 -13.47
C VAL A 24 1.31 46.85 -12.39
N ARG A 25 0.49 46.62 -11.37
CA ARG A 25 0.31 47.52 -10.21
C ARG A 25 0.66 46.77 -8.92
N PRO A 26 1.09 47.45 -7.84
CA PRO A 26 1.48 46.79 -6.58
C PRO A 26 0.41 45.87 -5.98
N ALA A 27 -0.86 46.14 -6.28
CA ALA A 27 -1.98 45.38 -5.80
C ALA A 27 -2.31 44.11 -6.62
N ASN A 28 -1.69 43.91 -7.78
CA ASN A 28 -1.94 42.78 -8.67
C ASN A 28 -0.66 41.96 -8.79
N ASP A 29 -0.72 40.67 -8.43
CA ASP A 29 0.36 39.73 -8.72
C ASP A 29 0.14 39.14 -10.13
N PRO A 30 0.99 39.48 -11.13
CA PRO A 30 0.77 39.08 -12.51
C PRO A 30 0.88 37.56 -12.71
N ALA A 31 1.64 36.85 -11.86
CA ALA A 31 1.70 35.39 -11.91
C ALA A 31 0.38 34.77 -11.42
N LEU A 32 -0.22 35.33 -10.35
CA LEU A 32 -1.54 34.90 -9.88
C LEU A 32 -2.65 35.22 -10.89
N ASP A 33 -2.58 36.36 -11.58
CA ASP A 33 -3.55 36.72 -12.63
C ASP A 33 -3.49 35.74 -13.82
N ILE A 34 -2.28 35.37 -14.26
CA ILE A 34 -2.10 34.34 -15.29
C ILE A 34 -2.67 32.99 -14.79
N ALA A 35 -2.31 32.57 -13.58
CA ALA A 35 -2.78 31.30 -13.01
C ALA A 35 -4.31 31.26 -12.91
N ALA A 36 -4.94 32.32 -12.39
CA ALA A 36 -6.39 32.45 -12.31
C ALA A 36 -7.03 32.41 -13.71
N LYS A 37 -6.43 33.08 -14.70
CA LYS A 37 -6.92 33.06 -16.08
C LYS A 37 -6.87 31.67 -16.69
N LEU A 38 -5.78 30.94 -16.47
CA LEU A 38 -5.64 29.57 -16.95
C LEU A 38 -6.69 28.67 -16.31
N LEU A 39 -6.94 28.80 -15.01
CA LEU A 39 -7.98 28.05 -14.30
C LEU A 39 -9.39 28.29 -14.85
N ALA A 40 -9.71 29.55 -15.18
CA ALA A 40 -11.01 29.94 -15.73
C ALA A 40 -11.22 29.55 -17.22
N GLY A 41 -10.22 28.94 -17.88
CA GLY A 41 -10.38 28.44 -19.24
C GLY A 41 -9.19 28.66 -20.17
N GLY A 42 -8.25 29.56 -19.84
CA GLY A 42 -6.91 29.72 -20.42
C GLY A 42 -6.75 30.02 -21.92
N LYS A 43 -7.68 29.58 -22.77
CA LYS A 43 -7.64 29.67 -24.25
C LYS A 43 -7.71 31.10 -24.80
N TRP A 44 -7.97 32.08 -23.94
CA TRP A 44 -8.20 33.48 -24.31
C TRP A 44 -7.12 34.43 -23.77
N LEU A 45 -6.02 33.88 -23.24
CA LEU A 45 -4.77 34.61 -23.12
C LEU A 45 -3.96 34.34 -24.39
N LEU A 46 -3.82 35.37 -25.22
CA LEU A 46 -3.17 35.29 -26.53
C LEU A 46 -1.83 36.03 -26.48
N VAL A 47 -0.85 35.50 -27.23
CA VAL A 47 0.48 36.09 -27.38
C VAL A 47 0.80 36.29 -28.86
N ALA A 48 1.40 37.43 -29.19
CA ALA A 48 1.98 37.71 -30.50
C ALA A 48 3.47 37.38 -30.47
N GLU A 49 3.87 36.42 -31.30
CA GLU A 49 5.24 35.93 -31.43
C GLU A 49 5.87 36.48 -32.71
N ALA A 50 7.04 37.11 -32.56
CA ALA A 50 7.89 37.55 -33.67
C ALA A 50 9.12 36.64 -33.78
N SER A 51 9.58 36.45 -35.02
CA SER A 51 10.84 35.75 -35.33
C SER A 51 11.85 36.80 -35.79
N SER A 52 13.06 36.76 -35.24
CA SER A 52 14.14 37.67 -35.62
C SER A 52 15.38 36.91 -36.12
N GLY A 53 15.57 36.86 -37.44
CA GLY A 53 16.80 36.38 -38.11
C GLY A 53 16.90 34.87 -38.42
N LEU A 54 17.77 34.48 -39.35
CA LEU A 54 18.10 33.06 -39.62
C LEU A 54 18.87 32.50 -38.41
N GLY A 55 18.21 31.60 -37.65
CA GLY A 55 18.65 31.09 -36.33
C GLY A 55 17.79 31.55 -35.14
N ALA A 56 16.69 32.28 -35.39
CA ALA A 56 15.91 33.04 -34.41
C ALA A 56 15.44 32.28 -33.15
N THR A 57 15.70 32.90 -31.99
CA THR A 57 14.87 32.75 -30.79
C THR A 57 13.51 33.43 -31.01
N LYS A 58 12.42 32.72 -30.71
CA LYS A 58 11.06 33.24 -30.79
C LYS A 58 10.81 34.19 -29.62
N ARG A 59 10.37 35.42 -29.89
CA ARG A 59 10.13 36.44 -28.85
C ARG A 59 8.66 36.83 -28.80
N ILE A 60 8.11 36.95 -27.60
CA ILE A 60 6.78 37.50 -27.37
C ILE A 60 6.86 39.03 -27.44
N VAL A 61 6.15 39.63 -28.40
CA VAL A 61 6.14 41.08 -28.67
C VAL A 61 4.79 41.73 -28.38
N GLY A 62 3.77 40.94 -28.03
CA GLY A 62 2.46 41.45 -27.60
C GLY A 62 1.61 40.40 -26.92
N THR A 63 0.61 40.82 -26.15
CA THR A 63 -0.38 39.94 -25.49
C THR A 63 -1.76 40.58 -25.43
N VAL A 64 -2.80 39.76 -25.32
CA VAL A 64 -4.12 40.22 -24.89
C VAL A 64 -4.78 39.13 -24.02
N MET A 65 -5.44 39.55 -22.93
CA MET A 65 -6.20 38.65 -22.07
C MET A 65 -7.70 38.94 -22.24
N ALA A 66 -8.38 38.12 -23.03
CA ALA A 66 -9.83 38.19 -23.24
C ALA A 66 -10.60 37.26 -22.28
N GLY A 67 -11.79 37.65 -21.82
CA GLY A 67 -12.69 36.88 -20.95
C GLY A 67 -14.15 36.97 -21.41
N TYR A 68 -14.98 36.00 -21.08
CA TYR A 68 -16.43 36.02 -21.29
C TYR A 68 -17.09 35.29 -20.12
N ASP A 69 -18.00 35.96 -19.44
CA ASP A 69 -18.70 35.45 -18.25
C ASP A 69 -20.10 34.89 -18.56
N GLY A 70 -20.48 34.83 -19.84
CA GLY A 70 -21.82 34.45 -20.29
C GLY A 70 -22.76 35.65 -20.51
N HIS A 71 -22.34 36.86 -20.14
CA HIS A 71 -23.09 38.09 -20.37
C HIS A 71 -22.30 39.13 -21.17
N ARG A 72 -21.04 39.38 -20.83
CA ARG A 72 -20.15 40.35 -21.51
C ARG A 72 -18.72 39.83 -21.64
N GLY A 73 -18.10 40.17 -22.76
CA GLY A 73 -16.68 39.97 -23.00
C GLY A 73 -15.86 41.04 -22.28
N TRP A 74 -14.66 40.71 -21.84
CA TRP A 74 -13.74 41.63 -21.17
C TRP A 74 -12.34 41.55 -21.76
N ILE A 75 -11.72 42.70 -22.02
CA ILE A 75 -10.32 42.80 -22.44
C ILE A 75 -9.49 43.35 -21.28
N ASN A 76 -8.47 42.59 -20.91
CA ASN A 76 -7.45 42.95 -19.94
C ASN A 76 -6.06 42.75 -20.55
N TYR A 77 -5.05 43.39 -19.97
CA TYR A 77 -3.63 43.16 -20.27
C TYR A 77 -3.28 43.16 -21.79
N LEU A 78 -3.90 44.07 -22.57
CA LEU A 78 -3.47 44.33 -23.94
C LEU A 78 -2.11 45.03 -23.89
N ALA A 79 -1.07 44.35 -24.36
CA ALA A 79 0.30 44.84 -24.33
C ALA A 79 0.94 44.69 -25.72
N VAL A 80 1.71 45.71 -26.11
CA VAL A 80 2.59 45.68 -27.28
C VAL A 80 3.91 46.26 -26.86
N GLU A 81 4.99 45.52 -27.13
CA GLU A 81 6.36 45.91 -26.81
C GLU A 81 6.61 47.36 -27.28
N PRO A 82 7.14 48.27 -26.43
CA PRO A 82 7.24 49.69 -26.77
C PRO A 82 7.91 50.00 -28.11
N LYS A 83 8.99 49.27 -28.45
CA LYS A 83 9.73 49.43 -29.72
C LYS A 83 8.98 48.90 -30.95
N SER A 84 7.94 48.11 -30.73
CA SER A 84 7.14 47.44 -31.77
C SER A 84 5.75 48.08 -31.90
N ARG A 85 5.46 49.20 -31.22
CA ARG A 85 4.20 49.95 -31.36
C ARG A 85 4.10 50.61 -32.74
N GLY A 86 2.87 50.90 -33.18
CA GLY A 86 2.61 51.45 -34.53
C GLY A 86 2.68 50.43 -35.68
N SER A 87 3.14 49.20 -35.43
CA SER A 87 3.28 48.15 -36.44
C SER A 87 2.02 47.27 -36.65
N GLY A 88 0.89 47.65 -36.06
CA GLY A 88 -0.39 46.92 -36.19
C GLY A 88 -0.58 45.71 -35.26
N ILE A 89 0.40 45.34 -34.42
CA ILE A 89 0.33 44.17 -33.51
C ILE A 89 -0.90 44.22 -32.59
N GLY A 90 -1.18 45.38 -31.97
CA GLY A 90 -2.32 45.56 -31.07
C GLY A 90 -3.66 45.35 -31.77
N ARG A 91 -3.79 45.86 -33.00
CA ARG A 91 -4.98 45.67 -33.85
C ARG A 91 -5.19 44.19 -34.17
N ALA A 92 -4.11 43.47 -34.53
CA ALA A 92 -4.18 42.05 -34.83
C ALA A 92 -4.56 41.20 -33.59
N LEU A 93 -4.04 41.52 -32.40
CA LEU A 93 -4.40 40.85 -31.15
C LEU A 93 -5.88 41.07 -30.79
N MET A 94 -6.39 42.30 -30.97
CA MET A 94 -7.80 42.61 -30.73
C MET A 94 -8.73 41.90 -31.71
N ALA A 95 -8.38 41.86 -33.00
CA ALA A 95 -9.16 41.14 -34.00
C ALA A 95 -9.25 39.64 -33.68
N GLU A 96 -8.17 39.01 -33.22
CA GLU A 96 -8.20 37.61 -32.78
C GLU A 96 -9.03 37.43 -31.50
N ALA A 97 -8.91 38.33 -30.53
CA ALA A 97 -9.73 38.31 -29.32
C ALA A 97 -11.23 38.43 -29.64
N GLU A 98 -11.61 39.34 -30.53
CA GLU A 98 -12.97 39.52 -31.03
C GLU A 98 -13.48 38.27 -31.74
N SER A 99 -12.70 37.70 -32.66
CA SER A 99 -13.03 36.46 -33.36
C SER A 99 -13.37 35.33 -32.40
N VAL A 100 -12.50 35.13 -31.40
CA VAL A 100 -12.65 34.06 -30.41
C VAL A 100 -13.83 34.31 -29.45
N LEU A 101 -14.08 35.56 -29.06
CA LEU A 101 -15.24 35.93 -28.22
C LEU A 101 -16.56 35.79 -29.01
N LYS A 102 -16.59 36.20 -30.27
CA LYS A 102 -17.75 36.06 -31.16
C LYS A 102 -18.10 34.59 -31.38
N ALA A 103 -17.11 33.74 -31.62
CA ALA A 103 -17.29 32.30 -31.71
C ALA A 103 -17.84 31.67 -30.42
N ALA A 104 -17.62 32.31 -29.26
CA ALA A 104 -18.18 31.88 -27.98
C ALA A 104 -19.60 32.43 -27.71
N GLY A 105 -20.23 33.10 -28.68
CA GLY A 105 -21.54 33.72 -28.53
C GLY A 105 -21.54 34.98 -27.67
N CYS A 106 -20.39 35.64 -27.52
CA CYS A 106 -20.29 36.88 -26.76
C CYS A 106 -21.01 38.04 -27.49
N PRO A 107 -22.01 38.69 -26.88
CA PRO A 107 -22.82 39.71 -27.55
C PRO A 107 -22.20 41.11 -27.54
N LYS A 108 -21.28 41.40 -26.60
CA LYS A 108 -20.60 42.71 -26.47
C LYS A 108 -19.31 42.58 -25.68
N ILE A 109 -18.28 43.33 -26.05
CA ILE A 109 -16.99 43.40 -25.37
C ILE A 109 -16.87 44.73 -24.61
N ASN A 110 -16.41 44.65 -23.37
CA ASN A 110 -16.12 45.77 -22.49
C ASN A 110 -14.63 45.82 -22.16
N LEU A 111 -14.12 47.02 -21.90
CA LEU A 111 -12.77 47.26 -21.41
C LEU A 111 -12.77 48.52 -20.55
N GLN A 112 -11.74 48.68 -19.73
CA GLN A 112 -11.55 49.87 -18.92
C GLN A 112 -10.19 50.49 -19.23
N VAL A 113 -10.21 51.76 -19.58
CA VAL A 113 -9.02 52.58 -19.72
C VAL A 113 -8.83 53.35 -18.41
N ARG A 114 -7.62 53.28 -17.85
CA ARG A 114 -7.27 54.10 -16.68
C ARG A 114 -7.21 55.56 -17.10
N THR A 115 -7.66 56.46 -16.23
CA THR A 115 -7.61 57.92 -16.45
C THR A 115 -6.20 58.41 -16.80
N GLU A 116 -5.18 57.83 -16.19
CA GLU A 116 -3.75 58.08 -16.43
C GLU A 116 -3.27 57.69 -17.84
N ASN A 117 -4.05 56.91 -18.60
CA ASN A 117 -3.71 56.41 -19.93
C ASN A 117 -4.76 56.80 -20.97
N ALA A 118 -5.27 58.02 -20.90
CA ALA A 118 -6.27 58.53 -21.85
C ALA A 118 -5.81 58.47 -23.32
N ALA A 119 -4.49 58.46 -23.57
CA ALA A 119 -3.93 58.36 -24.92
C ALA A 119 -4.28 57.05 -25.64
N VAL A 120 -4.63 55.97 -24.93
CA VAL A 120 -5.04 54.70 -25.56
C VAL A 120 -6.50 54.69 -26.03
N THR A 121 -7.31 55.66 -25.61
CA THR A 121 -8.74 55.72 -25.97
C THR A 121 -8.92 55.82 -27.48
N GLY A 122 -8.14 56.68 -28.15
CA GLY A 122 -8.19 56.82 -29.61
C GLY A 122 -7.85 55.52 -30.36
N PHE A 123 -7.01 54.65 -29.80
CA PHE A 123 -6.73 53.32 -30.37
C PHE A 123 -7.98 52.43 -30.34
N TYR A 124 -8.72 52.41 -29.23
CA TYR A 124 -9.94 51.61 -29.12
C TYR A 124 -11.10 52.19 -29.94
N GLU A 125 -11.21 53.52 -30.04
CA GLU A 125 -12.19 54.18 -30.92
C GLU A 125 -11.99 53.77 -32.40
N HIS A 126 -10.74 53.71 -32.87
CA HIS A 126 -10.41 53.21 -34.21
C HIS A 126 -10.69 51.70 -34.42
N LEU A 127 -10.97 50.96 -33.34
CA LEU A 127 -11.42 49.57 -33.38
C LEU A 127 -12.95 49.45 -33.23
N GLY A 128 -13.67 50.56 -33.15
CA GLY A 128 -15.13 50.58 -33.02
C GLY A 128 -15.64 50.49 -31.58
N PHE A 129 -14.78 50.68 -30.58
CA PHE A 129 -15.23 50.84 -29.19
C PHE A 129 -15.70 52.28 -28.97
N SER A 130 -16.79 52.46 -28.23
CA SER A 130 -17.30 53.76 -27.81
C SER A 130 -17.41 53.83 -26.29
N VAL A 131 -17.40 55.04 -25.75
CA VAL A 131 -17.66 55.25 -24.31
C VAL A 131 -19.15 55.08 -24.05
N ASP A 132 -19.50 54.11 -23.20
CA ASP A 132 -20.87 53.95 -22.70
C ASP A 132 -21.15 54.95 -21.56
N ALA A 133 -22.38 55.47 -21.45
CA ALA A 133 -22.81 56.33 -20.35
C ALA A 133 -23.06 55.54 -19.05
N VAL A 134 -22.00 54.95 -18.49
CA VAL A 134 -22.04 54.08 -17.30
C VAL A 134 -20.93 54.42 -16.31
N VAL A 135 -21.19 54.21 -15.01
CA VAL A 135 -20.19 54.40 -13.95
C VAL A 135 -19.50 53.07 -13.63
N SER A 136 -18.16 53.04 -13.72
CA SER A 136 -17.37 51.88 -13.31
C SER A 136 -17.18 51.85 -11.80
N MET A 137 -17.77 50.86 -11.12
CA MET A 137 -17.60 50.63 -9.69
C MET A 137 -16.87 49.30 -9.44
N GLY A 138 -15.97 49.27 -8.44
CA GLY A 138 -15.20 48.07 -8.10
C GLY A 138 -15.12 47.85 -6.60
N LYS A 139 -15.27 46.59 -6.16
CA LYS A 139 -15.03 46.13 -4.78
C LYS A 139 -14.01 45.00 -4.80
N ARG A 140 -12.95 45.10 -4.01
CA ARG A 140 -11.97 44.01 -3.86
C ARG A 140 -12.54 42.91 -2.97
N LEU A 141 -12.34 41.68 -3.41
CA LEU A 141 -12.63 40.47 -2.66
C LEU A 141 -11.30 39.81 -2.27
N GLU A 142 -11.23 39.21 -1.10
CA GLU A 142 -10.06 38.44 -0.68
C GLU A 142 -9.98 37.15 -1.50
N ILE A 143 -8.87 36.99 -2.24
CA ILE A 143 -8.59 35.78 -3.01
C ILE A 143 -7.65 34.89 -2.17
N ASP A 144 -8.08 33.66 -1.87
CA ASP A 144 -7.19 32.65 -1.27
C ASP A 144 -6.11 32.23 -2.29
N ALA A 145 -4.95 32.89 -2.23
CA ALA A 145 -3.81 32.59 -3.08
C ALA A 145 -3.33 31.13 -2.94
N ALA A 146 -3.56 30.48 -1.79
CA ALA A 146 -3.25 29.07 -1.60
C ALA A 146 -4.25 28.15 -2.33
N ALA A 147 -5.52 28.53 -2.49
CA ALA A 147 -6.49 27.79 -3.30
C ALA A 147 -6.13 27.85 -4.80
N VAL A 148 -5.74 29.02 -5.30
CA VAL A 148 -5.32 29.22 -6.71
C VAL A 148 -4.08 28.37 -7.02
N ARG A 149 -3.04 28.44 -6.17
CA ARG A 149 -1.82 27.63 -6.32
C ARG A 149 -2.09 26.12 -6.21
N ARG A 150 -3.02 25.69 -5.35
CA ARG A 150 -3.48 24.29 -5.27
C ARG A 150 -4.15 23.85 -6.57
N ALA A 151 -5.01 24.68 -7.14
CA ALA A 151 -5.71 24.37 -8.39
C ALA A 151 -4.77 24.36 -9.61
N GLU A 152 -3.75 25.21 -9.63
CA GLU A 152 -2.71 25.23 -10.67
C GLU A 152 -1.80 23.98 -10.63
N SER A 153 -1.39 23.57 -9.42
CA SER A 153 -0.72 22.27 -9.19
C SER A 153 -1.55 21.10 -9.75
N LEU A 154 -2.87 21.15 -9.61
CA LEU A 154 -3.78 20.15 -10.17
C LEU A 154 -3.86 20.19 -11.72
N ARG A 155 -3.62 21.34 -12.39
CA ARG A 155 -3.68 21.48 -13.86
C ARG A 155 -2.35 21.25 -14.61
N SER A 156 -1.19 21.60 -14.04
CA SER A 156 0.13 21.25 -14.63
C SER A 156 0.34 19.73 -14.79
N THR A 157 -0.53 18.96 -14.14
CA THR A 157 -0.72 17.50 -14.23
C THR A 157 -1.29 17.02 -15.59
N VAL A 158 -1.89 17.90 -16.41
CA VAL A 158 -2.67 17.51 -17.61
C VAL A 158 -1.82 17.20 -18.86
N ILE A 159 -0.70 17.90 -19.11
CA ILE A 159 0.19 17.60 -20.25
C ILE A 159 1.02 16.32 -19.99
N TRP A 160 1.21 15.96 -18.72
CA TRP A 160 1.85 14.72 -18.26
C TRP A 160 0.96 13.46 -18.36
N ARG A 161 -0.30 13.55 -18.83
CA ARG A 161 -1.30 12.47 -18.71
C ARG A 161 -1.09 11.23 -19.60
N ARG A 162 -0.39 11.30 -20.73
CA ARG A 162 -0.48 10.24 -21.75
C ARG A 162 0.12 8.88 -21.33
N HIS A 163 1.06 8.87 -20.37
CA HIS A 163 1.81 7.66 -19.97
C HIS A 163 1.88 7.40 -18.46
N ARG A 164 1.17 8.16 -17.60
CA ARG A 164 1.27 8.04 -16.13
C ARG A 164 0.66 6.77 -15.52
N TRP A 165 -0.13 6.03 -16.27
CA TRP A 165 -0.66 4.75 -15.84
C TRP A 165 0.32 3.60 -16.03
N LEU A 166 1.34 3.76 -16.90
CA LEU A 166 2.32 2.70 -17.16
C LEU A 166 3.12 2.35 -15.92
N ALA A 167 3.67 3.32 -15.19
CA ALA A 167 4.46 3.04 -14.00
C ALA A 167 3.66 2.34 -12.88
N PRO A 168 2.44 2.80 -12.50
CA PRO A 168 1.60 2.05 -11.57
C PRO A 168 1.21 0.66 -12.07
N VAL A 169 0.89 0.51 -13.35
CA VAL A 169 0.57 -0.80 -13.95
C VAL A 169 1.78 -1.73 -13.88
N LEU A 170 2.99 -1.25 -14.17
CA LEU A 170 4.22 -2.02 -14.05
C LEU A 170 4.47 -2.44 -12.60
N VAL A 171 4.25 -1.56 -11.63
CA VAL A 171 4.38 -1.89 -10.20
C VAL A 171 3.38 -2.97 -9.78
N VAL A 172 2.12 -2.86 -10.21
CA VAL A 172 1.09 -3.88 -9.96
C VAL A 172 1.43 -5.18 -10.67
N LEU A 173 1.96 -5.12 -11.89
CA LEU A 173 2.38 -6.30 -12.66
C LEU A 173 3.56 -7.02 -12.01
N VAL A 174 4.58 -6.28 -11.53
CA VAL A 174 5.67 -6.86 -10.73
C VAL A 174 5.11 -7.50 -9.47
N GLY A 175 4.18 -6.81 -8.78
CA GLY A 175 3.49 -7.35 -7.62
C GLY A 175 2.73 -8.66 -7.92
N LEU A 176 2.06 -8.73 -9.07
CA LEU A 176 1.35 -9.92 -9.55
C LEU A 176 2.33 -11.06 -9.86
N ILE A 177 3.41 -10.78 -10.61
CA ILE A 177 4.42 -11.77 -10.96
C ILE A 177 5.00 -12.40 -9.69
N LEU A 178 5.39 -11.59 -8.71
CA LEU A 178 5.94 -12.09 -7.46
C LEU A 178 4.95 -12.92 -6.62
N ARG A 179 3.64 -12.85 -6.88
CA ARG A 179 2.60 -13.57 -6.11
C ARG A 179 2.07 -14.82 -6.82
N VAL A 180 2.19 -14.86 -8.15
CA VAL A 180 1.72 -15.96 -8.99
C VAL A 180 2.87 -16.88 -9.41
N ALA A 181 4.11 -16.37 -9.40
CA ALA A 181 5.29 -17.19 -9.69
C ALA A 181 5.31 -18.43 -8.79
N HIS A 182 5.38 -19.60 -9.42
CA HIS A 182 5.46 -20.90 -8.74
C HIS A 182 4.27 -21.23 -7.83
N VAL A 183 3.13 -20.54 -7.98
CA VAL A 183 1.92 -20.80 -7.18
C VAL A 183 1.44 -22.25 -7.30
N ASP A 184 1.85 -22.97 -8.36
CA ASP A 184 1.55 -24.35 -8.73
C ASP A 184 2.61 -25.37 -8.27
N LYS A 185 3.62 -24.96 -7.50
CA LYS A 185 4.71 -25.83 -7.03
C LYS A 185 4.45 -26.43 -5.64
N SER A 186 5.15 -27.54 -5.40
CA SER A 186 5.06 -28.38 -4.21
C SER A 186 5.83 -27.79 -3.01
N TYR A 187 5.35 -26.66 -2.49
CA TYR A 187 5.60 -26.20 -1.13
C TYR A 187 4.25 -26.09 -0.42
N GLY A 188 4.20 -26.02 0.91
CA GLY A 188 2.93 -25.98 1.63
C GLY A 188 3.04 -25.55 3.07
N HIS A 189 1.91 -25.12 3.62
CA HIS A 189 1.78 -24.74 5.02
C HIS A 189 0.67 -25.59 5.68
N PRO A 190 0.86 -26.09 6.93
CA PRO A 190 -0.13 -26.94 7.60
C PRO A 190 -1.55 -26.36 7.63
N ASP A 191 -1.68 -25.07 7.97
CA ASP A 191 -2.97 -24.36 8.01
C ASP A 191 -3.73 -24.31 6.66
N GLU A 192 -3.09 -24.57 5.51
CA GLU A 192 -3.81 -24.59 4.22
C GLU A 192 -4.86 -25.69 4.18
N THR A 193 -4.60 -26.82 4.87
CA THR A 193 -5.52 -27.95 4.98
C THR A 193 -6.87 -27.54 5.57
N ILE A 194 -6.89 -26.57 6.50
CA ILE A 194 -8.11 -26.08 7.14
C ILE A 194 -9.09 -25.55 6.09
N THR A 195 -8.65 -24.61 5.26
CA THR A 195 -9.51 -24.01 4.24
C THR A 195 -9.84 -25.01 3.14
N VAL A 196 -8.87 -25.86 2.75
CA VAL A 196 -9.07 -26.88 1.73
C VAL A 196 -10.19 -27.84 2.12
N GLU A 197 -10.15 -28.36 3.35
CA GLU A 197 -11.13 -29.34 3.81
C GLU A 197 -12.48 -28.71 4.17
N VAL A 198 -12.52 -27.52 4.79
CA VAL A 198 -13.79 -26.84 5.10
C VAL A 198 -14.51 -26.41 3.83
N VAL A 199 -13.83 -25.74 2.90
CA VAL A 199 -14.43 -25.35 1.62
C VAL A 199 -14.71 -26.58 0.75
N GLY A 200 -13.88 -27.62 0.84
CA GLY A 200 -14.12 -28.92 0.20
C GLY A 200 -15.41 -29.59 0.70
N HIS A 201 -15.67 -29.55 2.01
CA HIS A 201 -16.94 -29.98 2.59
C HIS A 201 -18.10 -29.16 2.03
N MET A 202 -18.04 -27.83 2.08
CA MET A 202 -19.10 -26.95 1.56
C MET A 202 -19.46 -27.24 0.10
N ARG A 203 -18.45 -27.57 -0.72
CA ARG A 203 -18.63 -27.90 -2.15
C ARG A 203 -19.28 -29.26 -2.38
N SER A 204 -19.00 -30.24 -1.52
CA SER A 204 -19.43 -31.63 -1.71
C SER A 204 -20.77 -31.94 -1.02
N SER A 205 -21.02 -31.35 0.16
CA SER A 205 -22.27 -31.54 0.91
C SER A 205 -23.39 -30.58 0.49
N GLY A 206 -23.03 -29.39 0.01
CA GLY A 206 -23.98 -28.29 -0.19
C GLY A 206 -24.36 -27.55 1.10
N ASP A 207 -23.87 -27.98 2.27
CA ASP A 207 -23.96 -27.24 3.52
C ASP A 207 -22.88 -26.14 3.53
N TRP A 208 -23.30 -24.87 3.52
CA TRP A 208 -22.37 -23.74 3.42
C TRP A 208 -21.88 -23.24 4.78
N ASP A 209 -22.22 -23.93 5.86
CA ASP A 209 -21.70 -23.62 7.18
C ASP A 209 -20.17 -23.82 7.23
N THR A 210 -19.46 -22.79 7.70
CA THR A 210 -17.99 -22.74 7.80
C THR A 210 -17.46 -23.32 9.11
N ASN A 211 -18.30 -23.95 9.94
CA ASN A 211 -17.85 -24.60 11.16
C ASN A 211 -16.83 -25.72 10.86
N TRP A 212 -15.63 -25.63 11.44
CA TRP A 212 -14.53 -26.58 11.17
C TRP A 212 -14.87 -28.01 11.59
N ALA A 213 -15.73 -28.19 12.61
CA ALA A 213 -16.18 -29.50 13.08
C ALA A 213 -16.89 -30.33 11.99
N LYS A 214 -17.49 -29.67 10.98
CA LYS A 214 -18.21 -30.33 9.89
C LYS A 214 -17.30 -30.94 8.83
N ALA A 215 -16.04 -30.48 8.75
CA ALA A 215 -15.06 -30.99 7.79
C ALA A 215 -14.49 -32.33 8.29
N SER A 216 -15.14 -33.44 7.93
CA SER A 216 -14.78 -34.78 8.42
C SER A 216 -13.34 -35.21 8.07
N LYS A 217 -12.77 -34.68 6.98
CA LYS A 217 -11.39 -34.93 6.53
C LYS A 217 -10.34 -34.04 7.20
N LEU A 218 -10.75 -33.01 7.94
CA LEU A 218 -9.85 -32.15 8.69
C LEU A 218 -9.22 -32.93 9.85
N GLU A 219 -7.93 -32.69 10.10
CA GLU A 219 -7.19 -33.30 11.20
C GLU A 219 -7.92 -33.12 12.54
N SER A 220 -7.91 -34.15 13.39
CA SER A 220 -8.65 -34.16 14.66
C SER A 220 -8.24 -33.04 15.61
N SER A 221 -7.00 -32.54 15.52
CA SER A 221 -6.49 -31.41 16.30
C SER A 221 -7.18 -30.08 15.95
N PHE A 222 -7.58 -29.89 14.69
CA PHE A 222 -8.29 -28.69 14.24
C PHE A 222 -9.82 -28.84 14.23
N ARG A 223 -10.33 -30.08 14.25
CA ARG A 223 -11.75 -30.40 14.04
C ARG A 223 -12.57 -30.28 15.32
N TYR A 224 -12.87 -29.04 15.71
CA TYR A 224 -13.79 -28.69 16.81
C TYR A 224 -14.68 -27.52 16.40
N ASP A 225 -15.69 -27.22 17.23
CA ASP A 225 -16.65 -26.13 16.99
C ASP A 225 -15.95 -24.77 16.97
N GLN A 226 -15.82 -24.18 15.80
CA GLN A 226 -15.27 -22.83 15.61
C GLN A 226 -15.60 -22.27 14.24
N TYR A 227 -15.55 -20.94 14.14
CA TYR A 227 -15.85 -20.17 12.92
C TYR A 227 -14.69 -19.28 12.47
N ASN A 228 -13.47 -19.61 12.89
CA ASN A 228 -12.28 -18.86 12.46
C ASN A 228 -12.17 -18.87 10.93
N PHE A 229 -11.79 -17.73 10.36
CA PHE A 229 -11.64 -17.52 8.91
C PHE A 229 -12.94 -17.60 8.07
N SER A 230 -14.12 -17.58 8.70
CA SER A 230 -15.39 -17.82 7.99
C SER A 230 -15.59 -16.95 6.75
N SER A 231 -15.40 -15.63 6.84
CA SER A 231 -15.63 -14.75 5.69
C SER A 231 -14.64 -14.97 4.55
N TYR A 232 -13.39 -15.35 4.88
CA TYR A 232 -12.39 -15.78 3.92
C TYR A 232 -12.79 -17.09 3.25
N MET A 233 -13.27 -18.08 4.01
CA MET A 233 -13.74 -19.37 3.48
C MET A 233 -14.91 -19.18 2.50
N TYR A 234 -15.88 -18.31 2.83
CA TYR A 234 -16.92 -17.91 1.88
C TYR A 234 -16.33 -17.25 0.63
N GLY A 235 -15.39 -16.31 0.78
CA GLY A 235 -14.69 -15.68 -0.33
C GLY A 235 -14.05 -16.71 -1.26
N THR A 236 -13.32 -17.67 -0.70
CA THR A 236 -12.67 -18.77 -1.41
C THR A 236 -13.68 -19.68 -2.11
N PHE A 237 -14.78 -20.03 -1.43
CA PHE A 237 -15.87 -20.83 -2.00
C PHE A 237 -16.51 -20.14 -3.22
N PHE A 238 -16.87 -18.87 -3.09
CA PHE A 238 -17.50 -18.12 -4.19
C PHE A 238 -16.52 -17.82 -5.32
N PHE A 239 -15.23 -17.59 -5.02
CA PHE A 239 -14.20 -17.47 -6.04
C PHE A 239 -14.07 -18.76 -6.87
N TYR A 240 -14.04 -19.93 -6.20
CA TYR A 240 -14.02 -21.23 -6.89
C TYR A 240 -15.25 -21.42 -7.79
N ARG A 241 -16.44 -21.00 -7.32
CA ARG A 241 -17.67 -21.05 -8.14
C ARG A 241 -17.60 -20.12 -9.34
N ALA A 242 -17.13 -18.88 -9.14
CA ALA A 242 -16.99 -17.91 -10.23
C ALA A 242 -15.99 -18.40 -11.29
N ALA A 243 -14.90 -19.07 -10.88
CA ALA A 243 -13.93 -19.67 -11.80
C ALA A 243 -14.56 -20.75 -12.71
N LYS A 244 -15.71 -21.34 -12.34
CA LYS A 244 -16.45 -22.27 -13.21
C LYS A 244 -17.04 -21.60 -14.44
N TRP A 245 -17.24 -20.29 -14.42
CA TRP A 245 -17.80 -19.54 -15.55
C TRP A 245 -16.78 -19.13 -16.58
N VAL A 246 -15.48 -19.38 -16.34
CA VAL A 246 -14.40 -19.08 -17.29
C VAL A 246 -14.08 -20.36 -18.09
N PRO A 247 -14.39 -20.41 -19.40
CA PRO A 247 -14.12 -21.58 -20.23
C PRO A 247 -12.63 -21.90 -20.31
N GLY A 248 -12.27 -23.19 -20.33
CA GLY A 248 -10.89 -23.65 -20.49
C GLY A 248 -10.13 -23.82 -19.17
N LEU A 249 -10.75 -23.53 -18.02
CA LEU A 249 -10.16 -23.75 -16.70
C LEU A 249 -10.55 -25.08 -16.05
N GLU A 250 -11.30 -25.95 -16.74
CA GLU A 250 -11.83 -27.21 -16.19
C GLU A 250 -10.73 -28.07 -15.59
N ALA A 251 -9.70 -28.37 -16.39
CA ALA A 251 -8.57 -29.19 -15.98
C ALA A 251 -7.77 -28.57 -14.84
N TRP A 252 -7.63 -27.23 -14.81
CA TRP A 252 -6.94 -26.54 -13.74
C TRP A 252 -7.74 -26.55 -12.43
N ARG A 253 -9.07 -26.37 -12.49
CA ARG A 253 -9.96 -26.37 -11.32
C ARG A 253 -10.18 -27.75 -10.69
N SER A 254 -10.05 -28.81 -11.48
CA SER A 254 -10.21 -30.19 -11.01
C SER A 254 -8.91 -30.79 -10.45
N ARG A 255 -7.75 -30.18 -10.72
CA ARG A 255 -6.47 -30.58 -10.12
C ARG A 255 -6.48 -30.34 -8.61
N ASP A 256 -5.89 -31.28 -7.88
CA ASP A 256 -5.58 -31.18 -6.45
C ASP A 256 -6.75 -30.66 -5.60
N GLN A 257 -7.96 -31.16 -5.89
CA GLN A 257 -9.20 -30.77 -5.21
C GLN A 257 -9.50 -29.25 -5.22
N GLY A 258 -8.92 -28.48 -6.14
CA GLY A 258 -9.09 -27.02 -6.23
C GLY A 258 -8.05 -26.21 -5.45
N PHE A 259 -7.04 -26.86 -4.87
CA PHE A 259 -5.95 -26.24 -4.11
C PHE A 259 -5.32 -25.03 -4.82
N TRP A 260 -4.93 -25.18 -6.08
CA TRP A 260 -4.32 -24.10 -6.87
C TRP A 260 -5.27 -22.93 -7.13
N VAL A 261 -6.58 -23.19 -7.23
CA VAL A 261 -7.59 -22.14 -7.37
C VAL A 261 -7.65 -21.30 -6.10
N TYR A 262 -7.53 -21.93 -4.94
CA TYR A 262 -7.56 -21.24 -3.66
C TYR A 262 -6.29 -20.41 -3.43
N ARG A 263 -5.10 -20.93 -3.79
CA ARG A 263 -3.86 -20.11 -3.77
C ARG A 263 -3.93 -18.93 -4.72
N MET A 264 -4.45 -19.15 -5.94
CA MET A 264 -4.65 -18.06 -6.91
C MET A 264 -5.56 -16.96 -6.35
N PHE A 265 -6.60 -17.31 -5.58
CA PHE A 265 -7.43 -16.33 -4.90
C PHE A 265 -6.61 -15.43 -3.95
N SER A 266 -5.78 -16.03 -3.09
CA SER A 266 -4.86 -15.29 -2.21
C SER A 266 -3.91 -14.40 -2.99
N ALA A 267 -3.30 -14.91 -4.07
CA ALA A 267 -2.37 -14.16 -4.92
C ALA A 267 -3.02 -12.94 -5.59
N LEU A 268 -4.24 -13.10 -6.11
CA LEU A 268 -4.99 -12.01 -6.73
C LEU A 268 -5.40 -10.95 -5.71
N LEU A 269 -5.88 -11.35 -4.53
CA LEU A 269 -6.20 -10.42 -3.44
C LEU A 269 -4.96 -9.65 -2.98
N ALA A 270 -3.84 -10.33 -2.77
CA ALA A 270 -2.59 -9.69 -2.39
C ALA A 270 -2.08 -8.72 -3.48
N THR A 271 -2.39 -8.98 -4.76
CA THR A 271 -2.10 -8.06 -5.86
C THR A 271 -3.00 -6.81 -5.80
N VAL A 272 -4.28 -6.96 -5.43
CA VAL A 272 -5.18 -5.83 -5.17
C VAL A 272 -4.63 -4.92 -4.07
N VAL A 273 -4.00 -5.47 -3.04
CA VAL A 273 -3.36 -4.69 -1.96
C VAL A 273 -2.27 -3.75 -2.52
N VAL A 274 -1.50 -4.18 -3.52
CA VAL A 274 -0.49 -3.33 -4.19
C VAL A 274 -1.17 -2.11 -4.83
N ALA A 275 -2.28 -2.33 -5.53
CA ALA A 275 -3.06 -1.26 -6.15
C ALA A 275 -3.73 -0.34 -5.10
N GLN A 276 -4.24 -0.91 -4.00
CA GLN A 276 -4.81 -0.15 -2.89
C GLN A 276 -3.75 0.73 -2.20
N ALA A 277 -2.54 0.22 -1.98
CA ALA A 277 -1.44 0.99 -1.40
C ALA A 277 -1.00 2.15 -2.30
N TRP A 278 -0.90 1.89 -3.62
CA TRP A 278 -0.67 2.94 -4.61
C TRP A 278 -1.76 4.02 -4.54
N TRP A 279 -3.03 3.62 -4.56
CA TRP A 279 -4.16 4.54 -4.54
C TRP A 279 -4.25 5.34 -3.22
N LEU A 280 -3.97 4.69 -2.10
CA LEU A 280 -3.95 5.29 -0.76
C LEU A 280 -2.91 6.41 -0.69
N ALA A 281 -1.65 6.10 -0.99
CA ALA A 281 -0.57 7.07 -0.91
C ALA A 281 -0.67 8.15 -2.00
N LEU A 282 -1.24 7.83 -3.18
CA LEU A 282 -1.58 8.81 -4.21
C LEU A 282 -2.53 9.89 -3.66
N ARG A 283 -3.55 9.50 -2.89
CA ARG A 283 -4.52 10.44 -2.28
C ARG A 283 -3.91 11.26 -1.16
N ILE A 284 -2.96 10.70 -0.41
CA ILE A 284 -2.38 11.35 0.77
C ILE A 284 -1.24 12.30 0.40
N ALA A 285 -0.33 11.89 -0.49
CA ALA A 285 0.92 12.61 -0.76
C ALA A 285 1.29 12.66 -2.26
N GLY A 286 0.35 12.35 -3.15
CA GLY A 286 0.50 12.51 -4.60
C GLY A 286 1.19 11.33 -5.30
N ALA A 287 1.38 11.47 -6.62
CA ALA A 287 1.71 10.35 -7.50
C ALA A 287 3.04 9.64 -7.18
N ARG A 288 4.06 10.38 -6.73
CA ARG A 288 5.35 9.79 -6.36
C ARG A 288 5.22 8.94 -5.09
N ALA A 289 4.47 9.42 -4.09
CA ALA A 289 4.18 8.64 -2.89
C ALA A 289 3.35 7.39 -3.24
N GLY A 290 2.36 7.52 -4.13
CA GLY A 290 1.62 6.38 -4.67
C GLY A 290 2.55 5.32 -5.25
N LEU A 291 3.43 5.70 -6.18
CA LEU A 291 4.36 4.76 -6.81
C LEU A 291 5.29 4.10 -5.78
N ALA A 292 5.83 4.88 -4.85
CA ALA A 292 6.69 4.36 -3.79
C ALA A 292 5.95 3.36 -2.90
N ALA A 293 4.73 3.67 -2.44
CA ALA A 293 3.95 2.77 -1.59
C ALA A 293 3.58 1.46 -2.31
N GLY A 294 3.16 1.55 -3.58
CA GLY A 294 2.91 0.37 -4.40
C GLY A 294 4.16 -0.50 -4.57
N ALA A 295 5.31 0.12 -4.87
CA ALA A 295 6.58 -0.60 -5.03
C ALA A 295 7.02 -1.29 -3.74
N LEU A 296 6.90 -0.63 -2.59
CA LEU A 296 7.20 -1.21 -1.28
C LEU A 296 6.30 -2.43 -1.01
N VAL A 297 4.98 -2.27 -1.13
CA VAL A 297 4.01 -3.36 -0.88
C VAL A 297 4.17 -4.52 -1.88
N ALA A 298 4.62 -4.26 -3.10
CA ALA A 298 4.86 -5.29 -4.10
C ALA A 298 5.95 -6.29 -3.64
N VAL A 299 6.95 -5.83 -2.89
CA VAL A 299 8.18 -6.59 -2.59
C VAL A 299 8.41 -6.89 -1.10
N VAL A 300 7.52 -6.52 -0.18
CA VAL A 300 7.69 -6.88 1.24
C VAL A 300 7.55 -8.40 1.41
N PRO A 301 8.57 -9.11 1.96
CA PRO A 301 8.57 -10.57 2.08
C PRO A 301 7.33 -11.13 2.78
N LEU A 302 6.89 -10.52 3.88
CA LEU A 302 5.68 -10.95 4.59
C LEU A 302 4.44 -10.99 3.68
N LEU A 303 4.25 -9.96 2.86
CA LEU A 303 3.09 -9.83 1.97
C LEU A 303 3.21 -10.71 0.72
N VAL A 304 4.44 -10.99 0.28
CA VAL A 304 4.71 -11.95 -0.79
C VAL A 304 4.46 -13.36 -0.29
N GLN A 305 5.02 -13.73 0.87
CA GLN A 305 4.82 -15.02 1.53
C GLN A 305 3.34 -15.33 1.73
N ASP A 306 2.58 -14.41 2.34
CA ASP A 306 1.14 -14.60 2.60
C ASP A 306 0.31 -14.78 1.32
N ALA A 307 0.78 -14.27 0.17
CA ALA A 307 0.09 -14.41 -1.09
C ALA A 307 0.13 -15.84 -1.65
N HIS A 308 1.08 -16.66 -1.20
CA HIS A 308 1.31 -18.02 -1.73
C HIS A 308 0.61 -19.11 -0.93
N TYR A 309 -0.08 -18.77 0.16
CA TYR A 309 -0.79 -19.73 1.01
C TYR A 309 -2.31 -19.54 0.97
N ILE A 310 -3.03 -20.65 1.14
CA ILE A 310 -4.48 -20.68 1.34
C ILE A 310 -4.83 -20.27 2.78
N ARG A 311 -4.63 -19.00 3.09
CA ARG A 311 -4.83 -18.40 4.41
C ARG A 311 -5.51 -17.02 4.31
N PRO A 312 -6.11 -16.50 5.40
CA PRO A 312 -6.95 -15.30 5.32
C PRO A 312 -6.18 -13.99 5.20
N GLU A 313 -4.85 -13.95 5.32
CA GLU A 313 -4.09 -12.70 5.45
C GLU A 313 -4.30 -11.74 4.28
N ALA A 314 -4.23 -12.22 3.04
CA ALA A 314 -4.45 -11.40 1.86
C ALA A 314 -5.88 -10.82 1.84
N PHE A 315 -6.88 -11.64 2.17
CA PHE A 315 -8.29 -11.26 2.21
C PHE A 315 -8.56 -10.19 3.28
N VAL A 316 -8.09 -10.43 4.50
CA VAL A 316 -8.16 -9.48 5.61
C VAL A 316 -7.47 -8.17 5.25
N THR A 317 -6.29 -8.24 4.63
CA THR A 317 -5.52 -7.04 4.25
C THR A 317 -6.28 -6.18 3.23
N VAL A 318 -6.91 -6.79 2.23
CA VAL A 318 -7.76 -6.07 1.25
C VAL A 318 -8.90 -5.33 1.95
N LEU A 319 -9.55 -5.97 2.94
CA LEU A 319 -10.66 -5.39 3.68
C LEU A 319 -10.21 -4.26 4.62
N THR A 320 -9.09 -4.43 5.34
CA THR A 320 -8.51 -3.37 6.18
C THR A 320 -8.13 -2.15 5.33
N MET A 321 -7.47 -2.37 4.19
CA MET A 321 -7.11 -1.30 3.26
C MET A 321 -8.35 -0.60 2.66
N ALA A 322 -9.39 -1.35 2.32
CA ALA A 322 -10.66 -0.78 1.86
C ALA A 322 -11.32 0.09 2.92
N ALA A 323 -11.36 -0.37 4.19
CA ALA A 323 -11.89 0.40 5.31
C ALA A 323 -11.14 1.74 5.48
N VAL A 324 -9.80 1.72 5.46
CA VAL A 324 -8.98 2.95 5.54
C VAL A 324 -9.22 3.87 4.34
N LEU A 325 -9.22 3.34 3.12
CA LEU A 325 -9.44 4.12 1.90
C LEU A 325 -10.81 4.79 1.86
N TRP A 326 -11.85 4.09 2.33
CA TRP A 326 -13.21 4.62 2.40
C TRP A 326 -13.39 5.63 3.54
N SER A 327 -12.62 5.53 4.63
CA SER A 327 -12.55 6.55 5.67
C SER A 327 -11.88 7.86 5.22
N LEU A 328 -11.03 7.88 4.20
CA LEU A 328 -10.38 9.14 3.78
C LEU A 328 -11.38 10.16 3.17
N PRO A 329 -11.39 11.44 3.57
CA PRO A 329 -12.34 12.42 3.05
C PRO A 329 -12.14 12.64 1.55
N LEU A 330 -13.24 12.78 0.80
CA LEU A 330 -13.23 13.19 -0.61
C LEU A 330 -13.68 14.65 -0.71
N ALA A 331 -13.07 15.39 -1.63
CA ALA A 331 -13.43 16.78 -1.89
C ALA A 331 -14.87 16.85 -2.44
N LYS A 332 -15.79 17.39 -1.64
CA LYS A 332 -17.23 17.60 -1.91
C LYS A 332 -17.99 16.32 -2.26
N ASN A 333 -18.81 15.75 -1.37
CA ASN A 333 -19.91 14.86 -1.79
C ASN A 333 -20.86 14.40 -0.65
N GLY A 334 -22.16 14.25 -0.98
CA GLY A 334 -23.23 13.73 -0.11
C GLY A 334 -23.19 12.22 0.19
N TRP A 335 -22.10 11.53 -0.16
CA TRP A 335 -21.94 10.08 -0.02
C TRP A 335 -21.22 9.65 1.27
N ALA A 336 -20.98 10.57 2.21
CA ALA A 336 -20.21 10.29 3.43
C ALA A 336 -20.76 9.10 4.22
N ASN A 337 -22.07 9.03 4.39
CA ASN A 337 -22.75 7.94 5.10
C ASN A 337 -22.60 6.58 4.40
N LEU A 338 -22.72 6.54 3.06
CA LEU A 338 -22.53 5.28 2.32
C LEU A 338 -21.09 4.78 2.45
N ARG A 339 -20.11 5.69 2.44
CA ARG A 339 -18.70 5.33 2.57
C ARG A 339 -18.37 4.83 3.96
N LEU A 340 -18.91 5.48 4.99
CA LEU A 340 -18.82 5.01 6.36
C LEU A 340 -19.43 3.62 6.50
N LEU A 341 -20.62 3.41 5.93
CA LEU A 341 -21.28 2.11 5.92
C LEU A 341 -20.41 1.06 5.21
N ALA A 342 -19.87 1.37 4.03
CA ALA A 342 -19.00 0.46 3.29
C ALA A 342 -17.71 0.12 4.08
N ALA A 343 -17.07 1.10 4.71
CA ALA A 343 -15.90 0.89 5.56
C ALA A 343 -16.22 0.00 6.77
N ALA A 344 -17.37 0.23 7.41
CA ALA A 344 -17.87 -0.57 8.51
C ALA A 344 -18.20 -2.01 8.09
N VAL A 345 -18.84 -2.21 6.94
CA VAL A 345 -19.13 -3.55 6.39
C VAL A 345 -17.85 -4.30 6.06
N ALA A 346 -16.87 -3.65 5.41
CA ALA A 346 -15.56 -4.27 5.14
C ALA A 346 -14.87 -4.72 6.44
N LEU A 347 -14.97 -3.92 7.49
CA LEU A 347 -14.40 -4.27 8.78
C LEU A 347 -15.17 -5.41 9.47
N GLY A 348 -16.50 -5.42 9.40
CA GLY A 348 -17.32 -6.54 9.89
C GLY A 348 -16.94 -7.86 9.21
N LEU A 349 -16.76 -7.84 7.89
CA LEU A 349 -16.26 -8.99 7.14
C LEU A 349 -14.85 -9.39 7.59
N ALA A 350 -13.96 -8.43 7.86
CA ALA A 350 -12.61 -8.71 8.32
C ALA A 350 -12.62 -9.37 9.72
N ILE A 351 -13.46 -8.87 10.64
CA ILE A 351 -13.66 -9.44 11.99
C ILE A 351 -14.19 -10.88 11.90
N ALA A 352 -15.12 -11.15 10.98
CA ALA A 352 -15.62 -12.51 10.71
C ALA A 352 -14.55 -13.48 10.15
N SER A 353 -13.42 -12.97 9.66
CA SER A 353 -12.25 -13.78 9.37
C SER A 353 -11.29 -13.87 10.56
N LYS A 354 -11.02 -12.74 11.21
CA LYS A 354 -9.99 -12.62 12.25
C LYS A 354 -10.45 -11.66 13.33
N VAL A 355 -10.85 -12.21 14.48
CA VAL A 355 -11.51 -11.48 15.57
C VAL A 355 -10.65 -10.35 16.15
N SER A 356 -9.32 -10.47 16.12
CA SER A 356 -8.42 -9.41 16.60
C SER A 356 -8.59 -8.07 15.85
N ILE A 357 -9.17 -8.08 14.65
CA ILE A 357 -9.50 -6.87 13.87
C ILE A 357 -10.60 -6.04 14.54
N LEU A 358 -11.32 -6.59 15.52
CA LEU A 358 -12.25 -5.82 16.36
C LEU A 358 -11.56 -4.59 16.98
N ALA A 359 -10.25 -4.64 17.21
CA ALA A 359 -9.46 -3.51 17.67
C ALA A 359 -9.45 -2.30 16.72
N LEU A 360 -9.97 -2.43 15.49
CA LEU A 360 -10.01 -1.39 14.45
C LEU A 360 -11.42 -0.81 14.19
N VAL A 361 -12.44 -1.15 14.99
CA VAL A 361 -13.84 -0.66 14.79
C VAL A 361 -14.02 0.85 14.80
N TRP A 362 -13.03 1.56 15.33
CA TRP A 362 -12.99 3.01 15.35
C TRP A 362 -12.60 3.64 13.99
N LEU A 363 -11.99 2.89 13.06
CA LEU A 363 -11.48 3.44 11.78
C LEU A 363 -12.55 4.16 10.93
N PRO A 364 -13.77 3.63 10.73
CA PRO A 364 -14.82 4.33 9.98
C PRO A 364 -15.32 5.60 10.66
N LEU A 365 -15.11 5.73 11.98
CA LEU A 365 -15.63 6.84 12.79
C LEU A 365 -14.66 8.03 12.87
N VAL A 366 -13.35 7.81 12.66
CA VAL A 366 -12.33 8.88 12.71
C VAL A 366 -12.71 10.12 11.89
N PRO A 367 -13.15 10.00 10.62
CA PRO A 367 -13.47 11.17 9.81
C PRO A 367 -14.66 11.97 10.37
N VAL A 368 -15.64 11.26 10.96
CA VAL A 368 -16.81 11.87 11.59
C VAL A 368 -16.42 12.61 12.86
N ILE A 369 -15.56 12.01 13.68
CA ILE A 369 -15.06 12.62 14.92
C ILE A 369 -14.22 13.86 14.60
N VAL A 370 -13.27 13.76 13.66
CA VAL A 370 -12.43 14.88 13.24
C VAL A 370 -13.28 16.01 12.64
N ALA A 371 -14.25 15.68 11.78
CA ALA A 371 -15.17 16.67 11.23
C ALA A 371 -15.98 17.36 12.32
N GLY A 372 -16.56 16.61 13.27
CA GLY A 372 -17.35 17.14 14.38
C GLY A 372 -16.56 18.05 15.33
N ILE A 373 -15.27 17.78 15.55
CA ILE A 373 -14.38 18.66 16.33
C ILE A 373 -14.10 19.97 15.57
N SER A 374 -13.89 19.89 14.25
CA SER A 374 -13.54 21.05 13.42
C SER A 374 -14.73 21.95 13.05
N GLU A 375 -15.90 21.36 12.83
CA GLU A 375 -17.12 22.05 12.43
C GLU A 375 -18.07 22.13 13.62
N ARG A 376 -18.01 23.26 14.34
CA ARG A 376 -18.84 23.58 15.54
C ARG A 376 -20.37 23.54 15.32
N LYS A 377 -20.85 23.17 14.12
CA LYS A 377 -22.25 23.20 13.65
C LYS A 377 -22.85 21.82 13.36
N TRP A 378 -22.17 20.71 13.65
CA TRP A 378 -22.81 19.40 13.53
C TRP A 378 -23.82 19.21 14.66
N GLY A 379 -25.10 19.14 14.32
CA GLY A 379 -26.14 18.78 15.29
C GLY A 379 -25.95 17.33 15.77
N PHE A 380 -26.18 17.08 17.06
CA PHE A 380 -26.12 15.77 17.72
C PHE A 380 -26.76 14.64 16.90
N ARG A 381 -27.85 14.94 16.19
CA ARG A 381 -28.56 14.00 15.29
C ARG A 381 -27.68 13.43 14.17
N ARG A 382 -26.84 14.24 13.52
CA ARG A 382 -25.97 13.75 12.41
C ARG A 382 -24.85 12.85 12.93
N LEU A 383 -24.29 13.19 14.09
CA LEU A 383 -23.29 12.36 14.76
C LEU A 383 -23.91 11.01 15.16
N GLY A 384 -25.08 11.03 15.79
CA GLY A 384 -25.81 9.82 16.17
C GLY A 384 -26.14 8.91 14.98
N VAL A 385 -26.61 9.47 13.86
CA VAL A 385 -26.84 8.70 12.62
C VAL A 385 -25.56 8.06 12.10
N SER A 386 -24.45 8.80 12.10
CA SER A 386 -23.17 8.29 11.59
C SER A 386 -22.61 7.17 12.47
N LEU A 387 -22.70 7.32 13.79
CA LEU A 387 -22.33 6.27 14.75
C LEU A 387 -23.21 5.04 14.59
N GLY A 388 -24.53 5.21 14.48
CA GLY A 388 -25.48 4.13 14.24
C GLY A 388 -25.19 3.37 12.95
N LEU A 389 -24.92 4.07 11.85
CA LEU A 389 -24.51 3.45 10.58
C LEU A 389 -23.19 2.67 10.70
N GLY A 390 -22.25 3.16 11.52
CA GLY A 390 -20.98 2.47 11.76
C GLY A 390 -21.21 1.13 12.46
N VAL A 391 -21.99 1.13 13.54
CA VAL A 391 -22.33 -0.09 14.29
C VAL A 391 -23.11 -1.06 13.40
N LEU A 392 -24.17 -0.59 12.74
CA LEU A 392 -24.99 -1.40 11.85
C LEU A 392 -24.16 -2.00 10.70
N GLY A 393 -23.23 -1.22 10.13
CA GLY A 393 -22.34 -1.70 9.09
C GLY A 393 -21.41 -2.83 9.56
N VAL A 394 -20.80 -2.68 10.74
CA VAL A 394 -19.93 -3.73 11.31
C VAL A 394 -20.73 -5.00 11.61
N CYS A 395 -21.90 -4.86 12.25
CA CYS A 395 -22.78 -6.00 12.54
C CYS A 395 -23.24 -6.70 11.26
N ALA A 396 -23.66 -5.95 10.23
CA ALA A 396 -24.08 -6.49 8.95
C ALA A 396 -22.94 -7.21 8.24
N GLY A 397 -21.74 -6.61 8.19
CA GLY A 397 -20.56 -7.24 7.61
C GLY A 397 -20.16 -8.53 8.33
N PHE A 398 -20.22 -8.55 9.66
CA PHE A 398 -19.93 -9.75 10.45
C PHE A 398 -20.96 -10.86 10.17
N ALA A 399 -22.26 -10.51 10.19
CA ALA A 399 -23.33 -11.47 9.92
C ALA A 399 -23.29 -12.04 8.51
N MET A 400 -22.91 -11.23 7.51
CA MET A 400 -22.67 -11.69 6.15
C MET A 400 -21.44 -12.61 6.05
N GLY A 401 -20.40 -12.33 6.83
CA GLY A 401 -19.13 -13.06 6.79
C GLY A 401 -19.10 -14.33 7.63
N ALA A 402 -19.95 -14.45 8.65
CA ALA A 402 -20.01 -15.59 9.56
C ALA A 402 -21.46 -15.86 10.01
N PRO A 403 -22.41 -16.14 9.09
CA PRO A 403 -23.81 -16.40 9.45
C PRO A 403 -23.96 -17.60 10.39
N GLY A 404 -23.12 -18.64 10.24
CA GLY A 404 -23.10 -19.79 11.16
C GLY A 404 -22.71 -19.41 12.59
N ALA A 405 -21.77 -18.47 12.77
CA ALA A 405 -21.40 -17.95 14.09
C ALA A 405 -22.54 -17.13 14.72
N VAL A 406 -23.28 -16.37 13.91
CA VAL A 406 -24.47 -15.63 14.37
C VAL A 406 -25.59 -16.59 14.79
N ALA A 407 -25.79 -17.68 14.05
CA ALA A 407 -26.76 -18.71 14.40
C ALA A 407 -26.35 -19.53 15.63
N ASN A 408 -25.04 -19.68 15.88
CA ASN A 408 -24.48 -20.51 16.95
C ASN A 408 -23.45 -19.75 17.81
N PRO A 409 -23.87 -18.71 18.57
CA PRO A 409 -22.95 -17.85 19.31
C PRO A 409 -22.14 -18.59 20.38
N GLY A 410 -22.71 -19.64 20.98
CA GLY A 410 -22.00 -20.48 21.96
C GLY A 410 -20.82 -21.25 21.35
N ALA A 411 -20.98 -21.78 20.14
CA ALA A 411 -19.89 -22.44 19.42
C ALA A 411 -18.81 -21.45 18.98
N PHE A 412 -19.21 -20.23 18.57
CA PHE A 412 -18.26 -19.16 18.27
C PHE A 412 -17.39 -18.79 19.47
N TRP A 413 -17.98 -18.57 20.65
CA TRP A 413 -17.20 -18.20 21.84
C TRP A 413 -16.29 -19.32 22.34
N ARG A 414 -16.77 -20.57 22.37
CA ARG A 414 -15.91 -21.72 22.72
C ARG A 414 -14.71 -21.85 21.78
N GLY A 415 -14.91 -21.63 20.47
CA GLY A 415 -13.82 -21.63 19.51
C GLY A 415 -12.76 -20.56 19.80
N ILE A 416 -13.16 -19.37 20.26
CA ILE A 416 -12.25 -18.29 20.64
C ILE A 416 -11.52 -18.60 21.95
N GLU A 417 -12.21 -19.16 22.94
CA GLU A 417 -11.60 -19.59 24.21
C GLU A 417 -10.53 -20.65 23.95
N TYR A 418 -10.84 -21.66 23.14
CA TYR A 418 -9.88 -22.69 22.74
C TYR A 418 -8.66 -22.08 22.06
N LEU A 419 -8.87 -21.20 21.07
CA LEU A 419 -7.77 -20.56 20.35
C LEU A 419 -6.91 -19.70 21.30
N THR A 420 -7.55 -18.98 22.22
CA THR A 420 -6.85 -18.15 23.22
C THR A 420 -5.99 -19.01 24.13
N ALA A 421 -6.49 -20.17 24.57
CA ALA A 421 -5.73 -21.12 25.36
C ALA A 421 -4.55 -21.72 24.57
N GLN A 422 -4.76 -22.07 23.30
CA GLN A 422 -3.70 -22.58 22.42
C GLN A 422 -2.54 -21.59 22.30
N TYR A 423 -2.83 -20.29 22.14
CA TYR A 423 -1.80 -19.24 22.03
C TYR A 423 -1.24 -18.76 23.39
N ALA A 424 -1.71 -19.28 24.52
CA ALA A 424 -1.18 -18.95 25.84
C ALA A 424 0.13 -19.69 26.17
N GLY A 425 0.42 -20.78 25.46
CA GLY A 425 1.62 -21.61 25.65
C GLY A 425 2.89 -21.03 25.00
N LEU A 426 3.95 -21.84 25.00
CA LEU A 426 5.19 -21.58 24.27
C LEU A 426 5.12 -22.24 22.89
N HIS A 427 5.59 -21.54 21.86
CA HIS A 427 5.54 -21.96 20.46
C HIS A 427 6.88 -21.63 19.81
N PRO A 428 7.88 -22.52 19.82
CA PRO A 428 9.13 -22.31 19.10
C PRO A 428 8.89 -22.25 17.58
N PRO A 429 9.59 -21.42 16.80
CA PRO A 429 10.51 -20.34 17.20
C PRO A 429 9.80 -18.99 17.48
N HIS A 430 8.48 -19.01 17.62
CA HIS A 430 7.57 -17.85 17.72
C HIS A 430 7.34 -17.34 19.16
N SER A 431 8.00 -17.92 20.15
CA SER A 431 8.00 -17.49 21.55
C SER A 431 9.41 -17.48 22.10
N ARG A 432 9.66 -16.66 23.11
CA ARG A 432 10.92 -16.72 23.85
C ARG A 432 11.03 -18.01 24.66
N PHE A 433 12.25 -18.52 24.83
CA PHE A 433 12.48 -19.75 25.57
C PHE A 433 12.00 -19.64 27.03
N GLU A 434 12.29 -18.51 27.67
CA GLU A 434 11.90 -18.23 29.06
C GLU A 434 10.43 -17.79 29.21
N GLY A 435 9.65 -17.73 28.12
CA GLY A 435 8.25 -17.27 28.16
C GLY A 435 8.04 -15.76 28.34
N GLY A 436 9.07 -14.95 28.08
CA GLY A 436 8.99 -13.49 28.11
C GLY A 436 8.21 -12.87 26.94
N ILE A 437 8.04 -11.55 26.97
CA ILE A 437 7.37 -10.80 25.90
C ILE A 437 8.15 -10.88 24.57
N VAL A 438 7.42 -10.94 23.46
CA VAL A 438 7.97 -11.11 22.09
C VAL A 438 8.38 -9.81 21.39
N ALA A 439 8.41 -8.67 22.09
CA ALA A 439 8.88 -7.40 21.53
C ALA A 439 10.26 -7.51 20.81
N PRO A 440 11.27 -8.22 21.35
CA PRO A 440 12.55 -8.40 20.66
C PRO A 440 12.42 -9.25 19.39
N VAL A 441 11.59 -10.30 19.39
CA VAL A 441 11.33 -11.18 18.23
C VAL A 441 10.69 -10.37 17.10
N LEU A 442 9.62 -9.63 17.43
CA LEU A 442 8.93 -8.75 16.49
C LEU A 442 9.88 -7.68 15.93
N GLY A 443 10.62 -7.00 16.80
CA GLY A 443 11.57 -5.95 16.42
C GLY A 443 12.68 -6.48 15.52
N GLY A 444 13.29 -7.61 15.88
CA GLY A 444 14.35 -8.27 15.13
C GLY A 444 13.91 -8.68 13.73
N TYR A 445 12.71 -9.26 13.60
CA TYR A 445 12.14 -9.62 12.31
C TYR A 445 11.94 -8.40 11.40
N PHE A 446 11.16 -7.41 11.84
CA PHE A 446 10.84 -6.26 10.98
C PHE A 446 12.07 -5.38 10.69
N TRP A 447 13.03 -5.29 11.62
CA TRP A 447 14.31 -4.64 11.36
C TRP A 447 15.09 -5.34 10.24
N SER A 448 15.16 -6.66 10.27
CA SER A 448 15.93 -7.46 9.30
C SER A 448 15.25 -7.52 7.93
N VAL A 449 13.91 -7.53 7.90
CA VAL A 449 13.13 -7.66 6.67
C VAL A 449 12.88 -6.33 5.98
N LEU A 450 12.55 -5.27 6.72
CA LEU A 450 12.28 -3.94 6.15
C LEU A 450 13.55 -3.10 6.02
N GLY A 451 14.52 -3.30 6.90
CA GLY A 451 15.73 -2.50 6.99
C GLY A 451 15.54 -1.16 7.71
N ALA A 452 16.62 -0.67 8.32
CA ALA A 452 16.63 0.57 9.09
C ALA A 452 16.13 1.80 8.29
N GLY A 453 16.50 1.89 7.01
CA GLY A 453 16.12 3.00 6.14
C GLY A 453 14.61 3.08 5.89
N MET A 454 13.96 1.93 5.66
CA MET A 454 12.51 1.88 5.50
C MET A 454 11.81 2.26 6.81
N ILE A 455 12.30 1.76 7.94
CA ILE A 455 11.73 2.08 9.25
C ILE A 455 11.85 3.57 9.57
N ALA A 456 13.04 4.14 9.38
CA ALA A 456 13.29 5.55 9.59
C ALA A 456 12.42 6.43 8.68
N ALA A 457 12.26 6.07 7.41
CA ALA A 457 11.36 6.77 6.50
C ALA A 457 9.90 6.69 6.96
N GLY A 458 9.42 5.55 7.45
CA GLY A 458 8.08 5.42 8.05
C GLY A 458 7.84 6.37 9.23
N LEU A 459 8.84 6.48 10.12
CA LEU A 459 8.81 7.41 11.25
C LEU A 459 8.81 8.88 10.79
N VAL A 460 9.69 9.24 9.85
CA VAL A 460 9.73 10.58 9.24
C VAL A 460 8.39 10.93 8.58
N GLY A 461 7.76 9.97 7.88
CA GLY A 461 6.45 10.15 7.29
C GLY A 461 5.37 10.44 8.34
N THR A 462 5.37 9.67 9.44
CA THR A 462 4.43 9.85 10.55
C THR A 462 4.60 11.22 11.21
N VAL A 463 5.84 11.58 11.57
CA VAL A 463 6.17 12.89 12.17
C VAL A 463 5.83 14.01 11.20
N GLY A 464 6.14 13.85 9.91
CA GLY A 464 5.86 14.84 8.87
C GLY A 464 4.36 15.10 8.66
N LEU A 465 3.49 14.10 8.87
CA LEU A 465 2.04 14.28 8.88
C LEU A 465 1.58 15.00 10.17
N ALA A 466 2.09 14.58 11.33
CA ALA A 466 1.74 15.17 12.63
C ALA A 466 2.13 16.65 12.73
N VAL A 467 3.34 17.02 12.31
CA VAL A 467 3.82 18.42 12.27
C VAL A 467 2.94 19.30 11.38
N ARG A 468 2.40 18.73 10.30
CA ARG A 468 1.44 19.41 9.40
C ARG A 468 0.00 19.39 9.91
N LYS A 469 -0.23 18.90 11.13
CA LYS A 469 -1.55 18.76 11.76
C LYS A 469 -2.51 17.90 10.93
N ARG A 470 -1.99 16.94 10.16
CA ARG A 470 -2.77 15.96 9.37
C ARG A 470 -3.20 14.78 10.23
N TRP A 471 -3.90 15.08 11.33
CA TRP A 471 -4.23 14.12 12.39
C TRP A 471 -5.14 12.98 11.92
N LEU A 472 -5.99 13.24 10.93
CA LEU A 472 -6.84 12.22 10.33
C LEU A 472 -6.00 11.13 9.66
N GLU A 473 -5.01 11.52 8.85
CA GLU A 473 -4.10 10.59 8.19
C GLU A 473 -3.19 9.87 9.18
N VAL A 474 -2.72 10.57 10.22
CA VAL A 474 -1.96 9.94 11.33
C VAL A 474 -2.82 8.87 12.00
N ALA A 475 -4.07 9.19 12.37
CA ALA A 475 -4.97 8.25 13.02
C ALA A 475 -5.28 7.04 12.11
N LEU A 476 -5.55 7.24 10.82
CA LEU A 476 -5.92 6.16 9.91
C LEU A 476 -4.75 5.28 9.47
N LEU A 477 -3.52 5.80 9.40
CA LEU A 477 -2.35 5.05 8.93
C LEU A 477 -1.45 4.58 10.08
N ALA A 478 -1.03 5.48 10.96
CA ALA A 478 -0.12 5.15 12.05
C ALA A 478 -0.87 4.50 13.22
N GLY A 479 -2.13 4.88 13.46
CA GLY A 479 -2.96 4.32 14.53
C GLY A 479 -3.05 2.79 14.51
N PRO A 480 -3.48 2.14 13.40
CA PRO A 480 -3.54 0.68 13.32
C PRO A 480 -2.17 0.02 13.48
N VAL A 481 -1.12 0.59 12.87
CA VAL A 481 0.24 0.06 12.94
C VAL A 481 0.72 0.06 14.39
N VAL A 482 0.64 1.20 15.08
CA VAL A 482 1.07 1.33 16.48
C VAL A 482 0.24 0.42 17.39
N LEU A 483 -1.08 0.41 17.23
CA LEU A 483 -1.98 -0.41 18.03
C LEU A 483 -1.59 -1.89 17.98
N PHE A 484 -1.40 -2.42 16.77
CA PHE A 484 -1.08 -3.83 16.58
C PHE A 484 0.37 -4.18 16.95
N VAL A 485 1.33 -3.30 16.65
CA VAL A 485 2.72 -3.49 17.09
C VAL A 485 2.79 -3.53 18.61
N VAL A 486 2.15 -2.59 19.31
CA VAL A 486 2.14 -2.57 20.78
C VAL A 486 1.43 -3.79 21.34
N TYR A 487 0.24 -4.11 20.82
CA TYR A 487 -0.55 -5.25 21.29
C TYR A 487 0.18 -6.59 21.15
N PHE A 488 0.88 -6.81 20.03
CA PHE A 488 1.59 -8.06 19.80
C PHE A 488 2.96 -8.09 20.48
N SER A 489 3.61 -6.94 20.67
CA SER A 489 4.87 -6.86 21.42
C SER A 489 4.74 -7.32 22.87
N THR A 490 3.54 -7.25 23.46
CA THR A 490 3.29 -7.65 24.85
C THR A 490 2.81 -9.11 25.00
N ARG A 491 2.75 -9.87 23.91
CA ARG A 491 2.35 -11.29 23.92
C ARG A 491 3.56 -12.20 24.17
N THR A 492 3.28 -13.43 24.59
CA THR A 492 4.28 -14.51 24.75
C THR A 492 4.56 -15.25 23.45
N VAL A 493 3.65 -15.15 22.48
CA VAL A 493 3.73 -15.79 21.16
C VAL A 493 3.44 -14.75 20.08
N PHE A 494 4.25 -14.74 19.01
CA PHE A 494 4.05 -13.87 17.87
C PHE A 494 4.34 -14.55 16.54
N PHE A 495 3.35 -14.47 15.66
CA PHE A 495 3.49 -14.80 14.24
C PHE A 495 3.41 -13.51 13.44
N GLU A 496 4.39 -13.27 12.56
CA GLU A 496 4.54 -12.00 11.84
C GLU A 496 3.32 -11.66 10.98
N ARG A 497 2.65 -12.71 10.48
CA ARG A 497 1.39 -12.64 9.72
C ARG A 497 0.26 -11.90 10.45
N ASN A 498 0.34 -11.76 11.77
CA ASN A 498 -0.60 -10.96 12.53
C ASN A 498 -0.53 -9.46 12.19
N LEU A 499 0.57 -8.98 11.61
CA LEU A 499 0.72 -7.59 11.18
C LEU A 499 0.51 -7.36 9.68
N SER A 500 0.30 -8.40 8.86
CA SER A 500 0.20 -8.27 7.40
C SER A 500 -0.78 -7.20 6.94
N HIS A 501 -1.93 -7.12 7.60
CA HIS A 501 -2.99 -6.17 7.29
C HIS A 501 -2.66 -4.69 7.58
N VAL A 502 -1.66 -4.41 8.42
CA VAL A 502 -1.21 -3.05 8.74
C VAL A 502 0.12 -2.68 8.05
N VAL A 503 0.88 -3.66 7.54
CA VAL A 503 2.13 -3.40 6.80
C VAL A 503 1.93 -2.46 5.58
N PRO A 504 0.88 -2.59 4.76
CA PRO A 504 0.64 -1.65 3.66
C PRO A 504 0.43 -0.19 4.12
N LEU A 505 -0.17 0.01 5.32
CA LEU A 505 -0.32 1.34 5.92
C LEU A 505 1.04 1.91 6.32
N PHE A 506 1.91 1.06 6.89
CA PHE A 506 3.30 1.43 7.17
C PHE A 506 4.10 1.75 5.91
N CYS A 507 3.89 1.02 4.82
CA CYS A 507 4.50 1.32 3.51
C CYS A 507 4.01 2.67 2.96
N ALA A 508 2.74 3.03 3.17
CA ALA A 508 2.22 4.35 2.81
C ALA A 508 2.89 5.47 3.64
N LEU A 509 3.08 5.27 4.95
CA LEU A 509 3.83 6.20 5.81
C LEU A 509 5.29 6.33 5.35
N THR A 510 5.94 5.22 5.03
CA THR A 510 7.30 5.18 4.48
C THR A 510 7.38 6.00 3.20
N ALA A 511 6.46 5.80 2.27
CA ALA A 511 6.40 6.56 1.03
C ALA A 511 6.26 8.07 1.26
N VAL A 512 5.45 8.49 2.23
CA VAL A 512 5.37 9.91 2.64
C VAL A 512 6.73 10.39 3.15
N GLY A 513 7.39 9.63 4.03
CA GLY A 513 8.69 10.01 4.58
C GLY A 513 9.81 10.11 3.55
N LEU A 514 9.83 9.24 2.54
CA LEU A 514 10.79 9.32 1.42
C LEU A 514 10.61 10.61 0.59
N ILE A 515 9.37 11.06 0.43
CA ILE A 515 9.06 12.32 -0.26
C ILE A 515 9.55 13.51 0.56
N GLU A 516 9.30 13.48 1.87
CA GLU A 516 9.76 14.52 2.80
C GLU A 516 11.29 14.61 2.85
N ALA A 517 11.96 13.46 2.98
CA ALA A 517 13.41 13.38 2.96
C ALA A 517 14.00 13.87 1.63
N GLY A 518 13.40 13.46 0.49
CA GLY A 518 13.81 13.93 -0.84
C GLY A 518 13.65 15.44 -1.02
N HIS A 519 12.56 16.05 -0.52
CA HIS A 519 12.38 17.51 -0.52
C HIS A 519 13.40 18.21 0.38
N TRP A 520 13.69 17.65 1.55
CA TRP A 520 14.69 18.21 2.46
C TRP A 520 16.09 18.18 1.86
N LEU A 521 16.50 17.06 1.26
CA LEU A 521 17.79 16.94 0.57
C LEU A 521 17.88 17.86 -0.65
N ALA A 522 16.79 18.02 -1.40
CA ALA A 522 16.76 18.89 -2.57
C ALA A 522 17.07 20.35 -2.20
N ARG A 523 16.55 20.83 -1.06
CA ARG A 523 16.83 22.18 -0.56
C ARG A 523 18.30 22.39 -0.17
N ARG A 524 19.03 21.34 0.22
CA ARG A 524 20.43 21.42 0.64
C ARG A 524 21.42 21.21 -0.49
N THR A 525 21.05 20.40 -1.49
CA THR A 525 21.98 19.96 -2.55
C THR A 525 21.73 20.63 -3.90
N GLY A 526 20.57 21.28 -4.09
CA GLY A 526 20.15 21.80 -5.40
C GLY A 526 19.69 20.73 -6.40
N VAL A 527 19.81 19.43 -6.06
CA VAL A 527 19.32 18.32 -6.90
C VAL A 527 17.79 18.27 -6.87
N LYS A 528 17.16 17.97 -8.01
CA LYS A 528 15.70 17.84 -8.10
C LYS A 528 15.20 16.74 -7.15
N SER A 529 14.19 17.08 -6.34
CA SER A 529 13.62 16.15 -5.33
C SER A 529 13.17 14.81 -5.90
N GLY A 530 12.72 14.78 -7.16
CA GLY A 530 12.32 13.54 -7.82
C GLY A 530 13.45 12.50 -7.91
N TYR A 531 14.66 12.93 -8.25
CA TYR A 531 15.82 12.02 -8.35
C TYR A 531 16.26 11.55 -6.96
N LEU A 532 16.26 12.45 -5.97
CA LEU A 532 16.61 12.11 -4.59
C LEU A 532 15.61 11.12 -3.98
N THR A 533 14.31 11.35 -4.14
CA THR A 533 13.28 10.39 -3.69
C THR A 533 13.45 9.05 -4.40
N ALA A 534 13.72 9.02 -5.71
CA ALA A 534 13.92 7.76 -6.44
C ALA A 534 15.15 7.00 -5.93
N GLY A 535 16.26 7.68 -5.67
CA GLY A 535 17.46 7.07 -5.09
C GLY A 535 17.21 6.53 -3.68
N LEU A 536 16.56 7.31 -2.81
CA LEU A 536 16.15 6.84 -1.48
C LEU A 536 15.22 5.64 -1.55
N LEU A 537 14.25 5.65 -2.47
CA LEU A 537 13.34 4.53 -2.69
C LEU A 537 14.10 3.27 -3.11
N ALA A 538 15.05 3.37 -4.04
CA ALA A 538 15.86 2.23 -4.47
C ALA A 538 16.67 1.63 -3.30
N LEU A 539 17.24 2.47 -2.44
CA LEU A 539 17.97 2.03 -1.24
C LEU A 539 17.07 1.28 -0.26
N VAL A 540 15.87 1.80 0.03
CA VAL A 540 14.96 1.13 0.99
C VAL A 540 14.25 -0.10 0.40
N LEU A 541 14.13 -0.19 -0.93
CA LEU A 541 13.55 -1.37 -1.59
C LEU A 541 14.51 -2.56 -1.62
N TYR A 542 15.82 -2.33 -1.58
CA TYR A 542 16.82 -3.37 -1.78
C TYR A 542 16.60 -4.56 -0.86
N ARG A 543 16.56 -4.35 0.46
CA ARG A 543 16.47 -5.46 1.44
C ARG A 543 15.16 -6.26 1.33
N PRO A 544 13.96 -5.64 1.32
CA PRO A 544 12.73 -6.38 1.09
C PRO A 544 12.69 -7.12 -0.25
N ALA A 545 13.14 -6.49 -1.34
CA ALA A 545 13.13 -7.09 -2.67
C ALA A 545 14.09 -8.27 -2.79
N GLU A 546 15.25 -8.17 -2.15
CA GLU A 546 16.27 -9.22 -2.11
C GLU A 546 15.77 -10.47 -1.37
N LEU A 547 15.17 -10.32 -0.19
CA LEU A 547 14.57 -11.42 0.55
C LEU A 547 13.37 -12.03 -0.18
N SER A 548 12.49 -11.21 -0.77
CA SER A 548 11.38 -11.71 -1.59
C SER A 548 11.86 -12.46 -2.83
N SER A 549 12.98 -12.04 -3.41
CA SER A 549 13.61 -12.73 -4.53
C SER A 549 14.11 -14.12 -4.13
N ARG A 550 14.78 -14.26 -2.97
CA ARG A 550 15.17 -15.58 -2.44
C ARG A 550 13.94 -16.47 -2.21
N LEU A 551 12.90 -15.91 -1.59
CA LEU A 551 11.66 -16.64 -1.32
C LEU A 551 10.99 -17.15 -2.60
N VAL A 552 10.80 -16.30 -3.60
CA VAL A 552 10.10 -16.69 -4.84
C VAL A 552 10.98 -17.59 -5.72
N TRP A 553 12.22 -17.18 -5.98
CA TRP A 553 13.04 -17.78 -7.04
C TRP A 553 13.99 -18.88 -6.57
N LEU A 554 14.20 -19.05 -5.26
CA LEU A 554 14.95 -20.19 -4.71
C LEU A 554 14.01 -21.15 -3.99
N GLU A 555 13.23 -20.65 -3.03
CA GLU A 555 12.35 -21.51 -2.23
C GLU A 555 11.13 -22.01 -3.01
N PHE A 556 10.20 -21.13 -3.37
CA PHE A 556 8.95 -21.54 -4.03
C PHE A 556 9.16 -22.19 -5.41
N SER A 557 10.27 -21.86 -6.07
CA SER A 557 10.68 -22.53 -7.31
C SER A 557 11.02 -24.03 -7.13
N GLY A 558 11.32 -24.47 -5.91
CA GLY A 558 11.80 -25.81 -5.56
C GLY A 558 13.32 -26.00 -5.70
N ARG A 559 14.08 -24.97 -6.11
CA ARG A 559 15.54 -25.06 -6.25
C ARG A 559 16.24 -25.30 -4.92
N ASN A 560 15.78 -24.65 -3.84
CA ASN A 560 16.34 -24.86 -2.52
C ASN A 560 16.08 -26.30 -2.03
N ALA A 561 14.84 -26.79 -2.18
CA ALA A 561 14.47 -28.16 -1.84
C ALA A 561 15.29 -29.20 -2.64
N ALA A 562 15.53 -28.96 -3.93
CA ALA A 562 16.37 -29.84 -4.75
C ALA A 562 17.83 -29.89 -4.28
N ALA A 563 18.40 -28.74 -3.91
CA ALA A 563 19.76 -28.68 -3.36
C ALA A 563 19.87 -29.39 -2.00
N VAL A 564 18.85 -29.28 -1.15
CA VAL A 564 18.77 -30.01 0.12
C VAL A 564 18.71 -31.52 -0.14
N ALA A 565 17.85 -31.96 -1.07
CA ALA A 565 17.70 -33.37 -1.43
C ALA A 565 19.00 -33.97 -1.98
N GLU A 566 19.77 -33.22 -2.78
CA GLU A 566 21.06 -33.69 -3.31
C GLU A 566 22.07 -33.99 -2.19
N VAL A 567 22.09 -33.17 -1.13
CA VAL A 567 22.92 -33.42 0.06
C VAL A 567 22.40 -34.64 0.84
N GLU A 568 21.09 -34.76 1.01
CA GLU A 568 20.47 -35.91 1.69
C GLU A 568 20.76 -37.22 0.94
N ASP A 569 20.66 -37.23 -0.38
CA ASP A 569 20.95 -38.37 -1.25
C ASP A 569 22.43 -38.77 -1.18
N ALA A 570 23.35 -37.78 -1.20
CA ALA A 570 24.78 -38.03 -1.05
C ALA A 570 25.12 -38.65 0.31
N ILE A 571 24.50 -38.17 1.39
CA ILE A 571 24.66 -38.74 2.73
C ILE A 571 24.08 -40.16 2.80
N GLN A 572 22.88 -40.37 2.26
CA GLN A 572 22.23 -41.67 2.25
C GLN A 572 23.04 -42.70 1.45
N ALA A 573 23.65 -42.29 0.33
CA ALA A 573 24.53 -43.14 -0.48
C ALA A 573 25.83 -43.52 0.25
N ALA A 574 26.38 -42.62 1.07
CA ALA A 574 27.55 -42.90 1.91
C ALA A 574 27.24 -43.81 3.10
N HIS A 575 25.97 -43.90 3.51
CA HIS A 575 25.50 -44.67 4.67
C HIS A 575 24.30 -45.57 4.32
N PRO A 576 24.49 -46.57 3.42
CA PRO A 576 23.39 -47.41 2.95
C PRO A 576 22.78 -48.22 4.09
N GLY A 577 21.45 -48.29 4.13
CA GLY A 577 20.69 -49.06 5.13
C GLY A 577 20.37 -48.31 6.43
N LEU A 578 20.96 -47.13 6.67
CA LEU A 578 20.57 -46.26 7.79
C LEU A 578 19.34 -45.41 7.38
N LYS A 579 18.34 -45.32 8.26
CA LYS A 579 17.16 -44.47 8.05
C LYS A 579 17.39 -43.07 8.61
N TRP A 580 16.74 -42.09 7.97
CA TRP A 580 16.61 -40.74 8.50
C TRP A 580 15.69 -40.69 9.72
N HIS A 581 16.14 -39.97 10.74
CA HIS A 581 15.34 -39.47 11.85
C HIS A 581 15.35 -37.94 11.74
N VAL A 582 14.19 -37.31 11.61
CA VAL A 582 14.08 -35.85 11.39
C VAL A 582 13.49 -35.22 12.64
N GLU A 583 14.21 -34.26 13.21
CA GLU A 583 13.78 -33.56 14.40
C GLU A 583 13.70 -32.06 14.15
N ALA A 584 12.48 -31.52 14.27
CA ALA A 584 12.18 -30.11 13.99
C ALA A 584 12.77 -29.15 15.04
N LEU A 585 12.90 -29.63 16.28
CA LEU A 585 13.55 -28.92 17.37
C LEU A 585 14.08 -29.97 18.34
N LEU A 586 15.40 -30.06 18.49
CA LEU A 586 15.96 -30.83 19.59
C LEU A 586 15.45 -30.24 20.90
N ASN A 587 14.86 -31.07 21.74
CA ASN A 587 14.42 -30.73 23.10
C ASN A 587 14.49 -32.02 23.94
N PRO A 588 14.21 -31.98 25.27
CA PRO A 588 14.36 -33.16 26.12
C PRO A 588 13.61 -34.39 25.59
N GLY A 589 12.39 -34.23 25.03
CA GLY A 589 11.59 -35.35 24.53
C GLY A 589 12.26 -36.14 23.39
N PRO A 590 12.58 -35.53 22.23
CA PRO A 590 13.31 -36.19 21.16
C PRO A 590 14.68 -36.73 21.59
N VAL A 591 15.38 -36.01 22.46
CA VAL A 591 16.66 -36.46 23.02
C VAL A 591 16.50 -37.72 23.87
N GLU A 592 15.47 -37.77 24.72
CA GLU A 592 15.12 -38.95 25.52
C GLU A 592 14.68 -40.12 24.65
N ALA A 593 13.87 -39.88 23.60
CA ALA A 593 13.47 -40.91 22.64
C ALA A 593 14.69 -41.51 21.91
N LEU A 594 15.65 -40.67 21.54
CA LEU A 594 16.91 -41.10 20.95
C LEU A 594 17.76 -41.90 21.95
N ALA A 595 17.79 -41.49 23.22
CA ALA A 595 18.48 -42.21 24.28
C ALA A 595 17.84 -43.59 24.56
N GLU A 596 16.51 -43.67 24.52
CA GLU A 596 15.76 -44.91 24.69
C GLU A 596 16.04 -45.88 23.54
N HIS A 597 16.09 -45.40 22.29
CA HIS A 597 16.45 -46.21 21.12
C HIS A 597 17.81 -46.92 21.32
N PHE A 598 18.85 -46.18 21.71
CA PHE A 598 20.17 -46.77 21.94
C PHE A 598 20.25 -47.62 23.21
N SER A 599 19.51 -47.26 24.27
CA SER A 599 19.44 -48.08 25.49
C SER A 599 18.81 -49.44 25.25
N LYS A 600 17.88 -49.55 24.28
CA LYS A 600 17.26 -50.80 23.85
C LYS A 600 18.10 -51.59 22.82
N GLY A 601 19.35 -51.19 22.58
CA GLY A 601 20.24 -51.83 21.61
C GLY A 601 20.00 -51.43 20.16
N GLY A 602 19.34 -50.30 19.92
CA GLY A 602 19.16 -49.72 18.58
C GLY A 602 20.51 -49.40 17.91
N GLY A 603 20.62 -49.69 16.62
CA GLY A 603 21.81 -49.39 15.82
C GLY A 603 21.99 -47.91 15.50
N ALA A 604 23.12 -47.57 14.88
CA ALA A 604 23.41 -46.21 14.42
C ALA A 604 22.31 -45.70 13.45
N LEU A 605 22.11 -44.38 13.42
CA LEU A 605 21.12 -43.75 12.55
C LEU A 605 21.60 -42.40 12.02
N LEU A 606 20.95 -41.92 10.97
CA LEU A 606 21.14 -40.58 10.44
C LEU A 606 20.11 -39.65 11.07
N LEU A 607 20.57 -38.56 11.68
CA LEU A 607 19.71 -37.54 12.27
C LEU A 607 19.80 -36.25 11.45
N ARG A 608 18.66 -35.70 11.05
CA ARG A 608 18.53 -34.34 10.55
C ARG A 608 17.95 -33.47 11.65
N GLU A 609 18.77 -32.56 12.19
CA GLU A 609 18.34 -31.49 13.07
C GLU A 609 17.94 -30.28 12.24
N ILE A 610 16.77 -29.72 12.56
CA ILE A 610 16.31 -28.42 12.06
C ILE A 610 16.71 -27.32 13.03
N ASP A 611 17.35 -26.26 12.52
CA ASP A 611 17.78 -25.09 13.29
C ASP A 611 17.21 -23.80 12.67
N TYR A 612 16.41 -23.08 13.46
CA TYR A 612 15.79 -21.82 13.11
C TYR A 612 16.62 -20.58 13.49
N HIS A 613 17.82 -20.77 14.04
CA HIS A 613 18.68 -19.72 14.61
C HIS A 613 17.97 -18.93 15.72
N ASP A 614 17.28 -19.64 16.61
CA ASP A 614 16.52 -19.06 17.72
C ASP A 614 17.06 -19.46 19.10
N GLU A 615 16.47 -18.86 20.15
CA GLU A 615 16.86 -19.14 21.55
C GLU A 615 16.71 -20.64 21.90
N TRP A 616 15.73 -21.33 21.31
CA TRP A 616 15.45 -22.74 21.57
C TRP A 616 16.52 -23.66 20.99
N CYS A 617 16.89 -23.46 19.73
CA CYS A 617 17.97 -24.22 19.10
C CYS A 617 19.32 -23.97 19.79
N ALA A 618 19.58 -22.73 20.23
CA ALA A 618 20.78 -22.41 21.00
C ALA A 618 20.83 -23.14 22.36
N GLN A 619 19.67 -23.26 23.03
CA GLN A 619 19.57 -23.94 24.32
C GLN A 619 19.71 -25.46 24.20
N PHE A 620 19.06 -26.07 23.21
CA PHE A 620 18.95 -27.52 23.13
C PHE A 620 19.86 -28.20 22.11
N GLY A 621 20.36 -27.49 21.10
CA GLY A 621 21.29 -28.03 20.10
C GLY A 621 22.52 -28.72 20.72
N PRO A 622 23.14 -28.18 21.80
CA PRO A 622 24.27 -28.85 22.46
C PRO A 622 23.95 -30.22 23.06
N LEU A 623 22.69 -30.50 23.43
CA LEU A 623 22.30 -31.75 24.13
C LEU A 623 22.69 -32.99 23.33
N LEU A 624 22.55 -32.95 22.00
CA LEU A 624 22.88 -34.05 21.12
C LEU A 624 24.37 -34.44 21.25
N THR A 625 25.27 -33.46 21.15
CA THR A 625 26.73 -33.69 21.24
C THR A 625 27.22 -34.02 22.67
N GLN A 626 26.43 -33.62 23.68
CA GLN A 626 26.70 -33.90 25.09
C GLN A 626 26.36 -35.36 25.43
N GLN A 627 25.21 -35.87 24.98
CA GLN A 627 24.68 -37.17 25.38
C GLN A 627 25.03 -38.32 24.43
N PHE A 628 25.33 -38.02 23.16
CA PHE A 628 25.56 -39.05 22.14
C PHE A 628 26.95 -38.93 21.50
N LYS A 629 27.42 -40.04 20.95
CA LYS A 629 28.53 -40.07 20.00
C LYS A 629 27.98 -39.69 18.63
N VAL A 630 28.29 -38.47 18.20
CA VAL A 630 27.81 -37.94 16.93
C VAL A 630 28.96 -37.47 16.06
N LYS A 631 28.79 -37.65 14.76
CA LYS A 631 29.64 -37.08 13.71
C LYS A 631 28.78 -36.18 12.82
N LEU A 632 29.10 -34.89 12.75
CA LEU A 632 28.48 -33.98 11.80
C LEU A 632 28.93 -34.37 10.38
N LEU A 633 27.97 -34.66 9.52
CA LEU A 633 28.18 -35.07 8.13
C LEU A 633 28.11 -33.86 7.19
N ALA A 634 27.11 -33.00 7.37
CA ALA A 634 26.93 -31.78 6.57
C ALA A 634 26.07 -30.75 7.31
N THR A 635 26.20 -29.49 6.90
CA THR A 635 25.29 -28.40 7.29
C THR A 635 24.82 -27.69 6.03
N VAL A 636 23.51 -27.64 5.82
CA VAL A 636 22.89 -26.85 4.76
C VAL A 636 22.23 -25.63 5.40
N PRO A 637 22.80 -24.42 5.26
CA PRO A 637 22.25 -23.22 5.89
C PRO A 637 20.93 -22.80 5.25
N SER A 638 20.05 -22.22 6.06
CA SER A 638 18.85 -21.54 5.56
C SER A 638 19.24 -20.45 4.55
N ILE A 639 18.44 -20.29 3.49
CA ILE A 639 18.58 -19.15 2.56
C ILE A 639 18.21 -17.81 3.22
N PHE A 640 17.72 -17.84 4.47
CA PHE A 640 17.39 -16.69 5.30
C PHE A 640 18.24 -16.62 6.59
N SER A 641 19.43 -17.23 6.61
CA SER A 641 20.31 -17.25 7.79
C SER A 641 20.72 -15.87 8.32
N ASP A 642 20.50 -14.82 7.53
CA ASP A 642 20.73 -13.42 7.87
C ASP A 642 19.47 -12.70 8.42
N VAL A 643 18.42 -13.46 8.77
CA VAL A 643 17.20 -13.01 9.44
C VAL A 643 17.03 -13.86 10.71
N PRO A 644 16.61 -13.28 11.85
CA PRO A 644 16.36 -14.08 13.06
C PRO A 644 15.24 -15.11 12.85
N GLY A 645 15.17 -16.12 13.74
CA GLY A 645 14.13 -17.13 13.74
C GLY A 645 12.73 -16.53 13.61
N CYS A 646 11.99 -16.94 12.57
CA CYS A 646 10.71 -16.38 12.17
C CYS A 646 9.99 -17.31 11.19
N THR A 647 8.85 -16.88 10.65
CA THR A 647 8.09 -17.68 9.67
C THR A 647 8.77 -17.87 8.30
N LEU A 648 9.76 -17.05 7.93
CA LEU A 648 10.62 -17.34 6.76
C LEU A 648 11.48 -18.58 6.99
N HIS A 649 11.79 -18.90 8.24
CA HIS A 649 12.48 -20.14 8.56
C HIS A 649 11.48 -21.29 8.70
N ALA A 650 10.56 -21.17 9.66
CA ALA A 650 9.67 -22.26 10.06
C ALA A 650 8.74 -22.77 8.94
N TYR A 651 8.41 -21.94 7.93
CA TYR A 651 7.50 -22.33 6.85
C TYR A 651 8.19 -22.62 5.52
N ASN A 652 9.48 -22.32 5.39
CA ASN A 652 10.14 -22.23 4.10
C ASN A 652 11.54 -22.84 4.17
N SER A 653 12.52 -22.10 4.71
CA SER A 653 13.91 -22.57 4.73
C SER A 653 14.52 -22.45 6.11
N TRP A 654 14.81 -23.58 6.72
CA TRP A 654 15.59 -23.69 7.96
C TRP A 654 17.00 -24.23 7.69
N THR A 655 17.89 -24.07 8.66
CA THR A 655 19.20 -24.70 8.59
C THR A 655 19.06 -26.17 8.93
N SER A 656 19.60 -27.04 8.07
CA SER A 656 19.58 -28.49 8.29
C SER A 656 20.98 -28.97 8.66
N ARG A 657 21.13 -29.56 9.84
CA ARG A 657 22.37 -30.20 10.27
C ARG A 657 22.20 -31.71 10.25
N TYR A 658 23.12 -32.41 9.60
CA TYR A 658 23.04 -33.84 9.40
C TYR A 658 24.10 -34.54 10.23
N PHE A 659 23.69 -35.46 11.08
CA PHE A 659 24.58 -36.20 11.98
C PHE A 659 24.47 -37.70 11.74
N LEU A 660 25.60 -38.40 11.84
CA LEU A 660 25.61 -39.82 12.15
C LEU A 660 25.62 -39.95 13.67
N VAL A 661 24.61 -40.59 14.23
CA VAL A 661 24.51 -40.87 15.68
C VAL A 661 24.83 -42.35 15.90
N GLU A 662 25.95 -42.63 16.57
CA GLU A 662 26.50 -43.99 16.68
C GLU A 662 26.13 -44.68 17.99
N GLY A 663 25.68 -43.92 19.00
CA GLY A 663 25.23 -44.44 20.29
C GLY A 663 25.37 -43.46 21.43
N LEU A 664 25.05 -43.92 22.64
CA LEU A 664 25.21 -43.14 23.86
C LEU A 664 26.69 -42.86 24.15
N LYS A 665 26.97 -41.64 24.60
CA LYS A 665 28.27 -41.30 25.18
C LYS A 665 28.33 -41.91 26.57
N LYS A 666 29.37 -42.69 26.87
CA LYS A 666 29.58 -43.18 28.24
C LYS A 666 29.73 -41.98 29.16
N PRO A 667 29.10 -41.95 30.35
CA PRO A 667 29.38 -40.92 31.33
C PRO A 667 30.90 -40.91 31.57
N ARG A 668 31.53 -39.73 31.56
CA ARG A 668 32.92 -39.60 31.98
C ARG A 668 33.01 -40.21 33.38
N SER A 669 33.87 -41.22 33.58
CA SER A 669 34.28 -41.57 34.92
C SER A 669 34.86 -40.30 35.54
N THR A 670 34.31 -39.88 36.67
CA THR A 670 34.97 -38.94 37.55
C THR A 670 36.12 -39.71 38.20
N ASP A 671 37.25 -39.77 37.49
CA ASP A 671 38.55 -40.13 38.07
C ASP A 671 39.33 -38.85 38.41
#